data_AF-A0A158JMC4-F1
#
_entry.id   AF-A0A158JMC4-F1
#
_cell.length_a   1.000
_cell.length_b   1.000
_cell.length_c   1.000
_cell.angle_alpha   90.00
_cell.angle_beta   90.00
_cell.angle_gamma   90.00
#
_symmetry.space_group_name_H-M   'P 1'
#
loop_
_entity.id
_entity.type
_entity.pdbx_description
1 polymer ?
#
loop_
_entity_poly.entity_id
_entity_poly.type
_entity_poly.pdbx_seq_one_letter_code
_entity_poly.pdbx_strand_id
1 'polypeptide(L)'
;MAVGANAIAGADQAVSVGYGTFASGVQSAAFGYNANTISDRGLAMGNLAQINDSSPDAIAIGTRTQVNNDSAIGIGRDNLVNGLKSVVLGNDSTADGDGTFVIGNSVTKSTGKNSVVLGSGSDGSMDNVVSVGAKGSERKIVNVATGTAGTDAVNVAQLNAQIAAIPSSPDAVKYDTSAHDKLTLGGKGSTTPVTLSNVAAGKADTDAVNVKQLTDAGLTTDSSGNLTNAFVAYDNTTKAAISLGGSSGTQIHNVTAGTAAKDAVNLAQLNALGATVDSLGNVTNSFVAYDDTTKGKVTFGGKGSTTPVTLSNVAAGKADTDAVNVKQLTDAGLTTDSSGNVTNAFVAYDSAAKDLVTLAGASGTKITNLMAGTISASSKDAINGSQLYNEAVSTAAALGAGATVGADGKISAPAYKIGNKTYADVGSALNGLSGVSASLQYIAFGTSLDNAGNPIPAALATGQNSVAIGGDASAGEDNSFALGTNSRAYGLNSVVIGYGSSANGKNAVAIGANSVASADNTVSIGNSKLTRRIVNVAAGTGDTDAVNLGQVQSLLATQHSAVTTQLASLSQAIPTSRAAVVSLAATSSLTPDDLIAAGPTTNVTNSIQALGTDSIAIGLLTRANGVRSVAVGSNAIAGADSAVSVGYGTFVSGVQSAAFGYKANSISDRGLAMGNLAQINDSSPDAIAIGTRTQVNNDSAIGIGRDNLVNGLKSVVLGNDSTASGDGTFVIGNSVTKPTGKNSVVLGSGSDSSMDNVVSVGAKGSERKIVNVATGTADTDAVNVKQLNVCGPSGTP
;
A
#
# COMPACT_ATOMS: atom_id res chain seq x y z
N MET A 1 47.04 41.72 13.94
CA MET A 1 46.20 40.81 13.14
C MET A 1 44.76 40.91 13.62
N ALA A 2 43.81 41.25 12.74
CA ALA A 2 42.38 41.31 13.07
C ALA A 2 41.59 40.34 12.17
N VAL A 3 40.80 39.44 12.76
CA VAL A 3 40.04 38.40 12.04
C VAL A 3 38.63 38.26 12.62
N GLY A 4 37.64 38.72 11.85
CA GLY A 4 36.22 38.63 12.19
C GLY A 4 35.51 39.99 12.19
N ALA A 5 34.17 39.98 12.27
CA ALA A 5 33.37 41.20 12.18
C ALA A 5 33.57 42.08 13.41
N ASN A 6 33.88 43.37 13.19
CA ASN A 6 34.25 44.34 14.22
C ASN A 6 35.46 43.94 15.10
N ALA A 7 36.31 43.00 14.64
CA ALA A 7 37.58 42.71 15.28
C ALA A 7 38.56 43.87 15.01
N ILE A 8 39.12 44.46 16.08
CA ILE A 8 40.10 45.53 16.03
C ILE A 8 41.37 45.08 16.74
N ALA A 9 42.50 45.13 16.03
CA ALA A 9 43.85 45.04 16.58
C ALA A 9 44.48 46.44 16.45
N GLY A 10 44.53 47.19 17.54
CA GLY A 10 44.79 48.63 17.57
C GLY A 10 46.25 49.03 17.81
N ALA A 11 47.12 48.09 18.20
CA ALA A 11 48.52 48.36 18.54
C ALA A 11 49.49 47.36 17.89
N ASP A 12 50.80 47.62 18.01
CA ASP A 12 51.83 46.77 17.41
C ASP A 12 51.76 45.34 17.95
N GLN A 13 51.91 44.37 17.04
CA GLN A 13 51.81 42.93 17.29
C GLN A 13 50.49 42.45 17.95
N ALA A 14 49.48 43.31 18.09
CA ALA A 14 48.20 42.92 18.70
C ALA A 14 47.43 41.89 17.84
N VAL A 15 46.75 40.94 18.49
CA VAL A 15 45.96 39.89 17.84
C VAL A 15 44.50 39.98 18.31
N SER A 16 43.57 40.11 17.39
CA SER A 16 42.13 40.21 17.67
C SER A 16 41.37 39.24 16.77
N VAL A 17 40.75 38.22 17.36
CA VAL A 17 40.11 37.13 16.62
C VAL A 17 38.73 36.82 17.19
N GLY A 18 37.69 37.09 16.40
CA GLY A 18 36.30 36.82 16.75
C GLY A 18 35.34 37.94 16.37
N TYR A 19 34.23 38.03 17.09
CA TYR A 19 33.19 39.05 16.83
C TYR A 19 33.30 40.16 17.89
N GLY A 20 33.45 41.41 17.44
CA GLY A 20 33.53 42.58 18.33
C GLY A 20 34.74 42.60 19.27
N THR A 21 35.81 41.87 18.94
CA THR A 21 37.01 41.78 19.78
C THR A 21 37.88 43.02 19.66
N PHE A 22 38.43 43.50 20.79
CA PHE A 22 39.31 44.67 20.84
C PHE A 22 40.62 44.29 21.54
N ALA A 23 41.73 44.40 20.82
CA ALA A 23 43.08 44.20 21.35
C ALA A 23 43.89 45.46 21.06
N SER A 24 44.07 46.33 22.06
CA SER A 24 44.73 47.64 21.88
C SER A 24 46.03 47.82 22.66
N GLY A 25 46.45 46.83 23.46
CA GLY A 25 47.80 46.80 24.03
C GLY A 25 48.83 46.26 23.03
N VAL A 26 50.08 46.68 23.14
CA VAL A 26 51.22 46.14 22.38
C VAL A 26 51.39 44.66 22.71
N GLN A 27 51.54 43.80 21.70
CA GLN A 27 51.60 42.34 21.85
C GLN A 27 50.38 41.70 22.57
N SER A 28 49.28 42.45 22.74
CA SER A 28 48.07 41.94 23.39
C SER A 28 47.28 40.98 22.49
N ALA A 29 46.49 40.10 23.10
CA ALA A 29 45.64 39.19 22.34
C ALA A 29 44.22 39.03 22.90
N ALA A 30 43.22 39.28 22.06
CA ALA A 30 41.79 39.08 22.33
C ALA A 30 41.22 37.96 21.44
N PHE A 31 40.66 36.92 22.05
CA PHE A 31 40.01 35.80 21.35
C PHE A 31 38.61 35.54 21.90
N GLY A 32 37.58 35.61 21.05
CA GLY A 32 36.21 35.21 21.42
C GLY A 32 35.10 36.13 20.92
N TYR A 33 34.01 36.23 21.68
CA TYR A 33 32.91 37.16 21.43
C TYR A 33 33.01 38.32 22.42
N ASN A 34 33.15 39.55 21.90
CA ASN A 34 33.39 40.77 22.68
C ASN A 34 34.52 40.63 23.72
N ALA A 35 35.54 39.82 23.42
CA ALA A 35 36.75 39.73 24.23
C ALA A 35 37.54 41.04 24.08
N ASN A 36 37.95 41.63 25.20
CA ASN A 36 38.63 42.93 25.24
C ASN A 36 39.92 42.83 26.04
N THR A 37 41.02 43.32 25.48
CA THR A 37 42.22 43.64 26.25
C THR A 37 42.79 44.99 25.80
N ILE A 38 42.98 45.88 26.76
CA ILE A 38 43.73 47.13 26.57
C ILE A 38 45.15 47.05 27.16
N SER A 39 45.51 45.91 27.77
CA SER A 39 46.79 45.65 28.45
C SER A 39 47.89 45.23 27.48
N ASP A 40 49.08 45.82 27.61
CA ASP A 40 50.29 45.38 26.91
C ASP A 40 50.65 43.93 27.30
N ARG A 41 50.88 43.04 26.32
CA ARG A 41 51.04 41.58 26.50
C ARG A 41 49.85 40.87 27.19
N GLY A 42 48.74 41.57 27.43
CA GLY A 42 47.56 41.00 28.09
C GLY A 42 46.80 40.00 27.20
N LEU A 43 46.31 38.92 27.82
CA LEU A 43 45.60 37.83 27.13
C LEU A 43 44.15 37.70 27.61
N ALA A 44 43.20 38.17 26.79
CA ALA A 44 41.77 38.01 27.01
C ALA A 44 41.21 36.90 26.12
N MET A 45 40.84 35.76 26.72
CA MET A 45 40.32 34.59 26.00
C MET A 45 38.99 34.12 26.57
N GLY A 46 37.91 34.30 25.82
CA GLY A 46 36.58 33.81 26.21
C GLY A 46 35.45 34.75 25.79
N ASN A 47 34.22 34.27 25.94
CA ASN A 47 33.03 35.10 25.75
C ASN A 47 32.98 36.20 26.82
N LEU A 48 33.04 37.46 26.42
CA LEU A 48 33.08 38.63 27.32
C LEU A 48 34.25 38.59 28.33
N ALA A 49 35.37 37.94 27.99
CA ALA A 49 36.61 38.03 28.78
C ALA A 49 37.17 39.46 28.65
N GLN A 50 37.49 40.12 29.77
CA GLN A 50 37.91 41.51 29.78
C GLN A 50 39.16 41.73 30.62
N ILE A 51 40.15 42.38 30.03
CA ILE A 51 41.27 43.02 30.74
C ILE A 51 41.09 44.53 30.57
N ASN A 52 40.79 45.19 31.70
CA ASN A 52 40.36 46.59 31.74
C ASN A 52 41.44 47.58 32.19
N ASP A 53 42.65 47.09 32.48
CA ASP A 53 43.84 47.90 32.78
C ASP A 53 44.77 47.93 31.54
N SER A 54 45.44 49.05 31.29
CA SER A 54 46.48 49.18 30.25
C SER A 54 47.84 48.62 30.70
N SER A 55 48.04 48.43 32.00
CA SER A 55 49.25 47.87 32.60
C SER A 55 49.45 46.41 32.18
N PRO A 56 50.70 45.93 32.03
CA PRO A 56 50.96 44.71 31.26
C PRO A 56 50.66 43.39 31.99
N ASP A 57 50.82 42.28 31.23
CA ASP A 57 50.94 40.90 31.72
C ASP A 57 49.70 40.31 32.47
N ALA A 58 48.54 40.95 32.37
CA ALA A 58 47.28 40.42 32.90
C ALA A 58 46.69 39.28 32.04
N ILE A 59 46.05 38.29 32.67
CA ILE A 59 45.49 37.11 31.99
C ILE A 59 44.04 36.86 32.44
N ALA A 60 43.09 37.02 31.52
CA ALA A 60 41.66 36.75 31.71
C ALA A 60 41.22 35.58 30.80
N ILE A 61 41.06 34.39 31.37
CA ILE A 61 40.66 33.19 30.62
C ILE A 61 39.33 32.63 31.15
N GLY A 62 38.33 32.62 30.27
CA GLY A 62 37.00 32.05 30.48
C GLY A 62 35.87 33.06 30.32
N THR A 63 34.63 32.61 30.51
CA THR A 63 33.43 33.43 30.23
C THR A 63 33.21 34.49 31.32
N ARG A 64 33.06 35.76 30.90
CA ARG A 64 32.88 36.97 31.73
C ARG A 64 33.94 37.18 32.82
N THR A 65 35.08 36.50 32.74
CA THR A 65 36.18 36.72 33.68
C THR A 65 36.79 38.09 33.43
N GLN A 66 36.87 38.88 34.51
CA GLN A 66 37.31 40.27 34.50
C GLN A 66 38.57 40.40 35.34
N VAL A 67 39.61 40.94 34.72
CA VAL A 67 40.89 41.24 35.37
C VAL A 67 41.15 42.73 35.24
N ASN A 68 41.27 43.39 36.39
CA ASN A 68 41.23 44.85 36.49
C ASN A 68 42.55 45.47 36.99
N ASN A 69 43.62 44.68 37.16
CA ASN A 69 44.94 45.15 37.61
C ASN A 69 46.11 44.35 36.99
N ASP A 70 47.30 44.98 36.99
CA ASP A 70 48.60 44.44 36.55
C ASP A 70 48.93 43.04 37.12
N SER A 71 49.46 42.18 36.24
CA SER A 71 50.00 40.85 36.57
C SER A 71 49.01 39.91 37.29
N ALA A 72 47.72 40.23 37.26
CA ALA A 72 46.68 39.46 37.92
C ALA A 72 46.12 38.38 36.97
N ILE A 73 45.72 37.25 37.55
CA ILE A 73 45.35 36.05 36.79
C ILE A 73 43.97 35.55 37.21
N GLY A 74 43.02 35.64 36.29
CA GLY A 74 41.68 35.06 36.43
C GLY A 74 41.49 33.89 35.47
N ILE A 75 41.32 32.68 36.01
CA ILE A 75 41.06 31.47 35.22
C ILE A 75 39.80 30.78 35.73
N GLY A 76 38.76 30.74 34.88
CA GLY A 76 37.47 30.12 35.16
C GLY A 76 36.28 30.94 34.63
N ARG A 77 35.08 30.68 35.14
CA ARG A 77 33.86 31.46 34.82
C ARG A 77 33.56 32.47 35.92
N ASP A 78 33.16 33.67 35.51
CA ASP A 78 32.60 34.72 36.38
C ASP A 78 33.52 35.13 37.54
N ASN A 79 34.84 34.98 37.36
CA ASN A 79 35.81 35.44 38.34
C ASN A 79 36.08 36.94 38.18
N LEU A 80 36.23 37.60 39.31
CA LEU A 80 36.57 39.03 39.39
C LEU A 80 37.91 39.18 40.11
N VAL A 81 38.93 39.62 39.40
CA VAL A 81 40.29 39.74 39.93
C VAL A 81 40.66 41.21 39.99
N ASN A 82 40.54 41.77 41.20
CA ASN A 82 40.76 43.18 41.49
C ASN A 82 42.08 43.42 42.23
N GLY A 83 42.58 42.47 43.03
CA GLY A 83 43.84 42.65 43.77
C GLY A 83 45.07 42.62 42.86
N LEU A 84 46.06 43.50 43.12
CA LEU A 84 47.31 43.53 42.36
C LEU A 84 48.07 42.21 42.54
N LYS A 85 48.55 41.61 41.42
CA LYS A 85 49.23 40.28 41.42
C LYS A 85 48.44 39.16 42.10
N SER A 86 47.12 39.32 42.25
CA SER A 86 46.27 38.28 42.83
C SER A 86 45.92 37.21 41.80
N VAL A 87 45.65 36.00 42.28
CA VAL A 87 45.44 34.82 41.44
C VAL A 87 44.17 34.10 41.91
N VAL A 88 43.24 33.88 40.98
CA VAL A 88 42.00 33.14 41.21
C VAL A 88 41.95 31.92 40.28
N LEU A 89 41.98 30.73 40.89
CA LEU A 89 41.65 29.45 40.24
C LEU A 89 40.35 28.89 40.84
N GLY A 90 39.27 28.97 40.06
CA GLY A 90 37.93 28.55 40.50
C GLY A 90 36.84 29.12 39.61
N ASN A 91 35.60 29.13 40.10
CA ASN A 91 34.47 29.81 39.48
C ASN A 91 33.70 30.60 40.53
N ASP A 92 33.07 31.70 40.12
CA ASP A 92 32.32 32.61 41.02
C ASP A 92 33.15 33.09 42.22
N SER A 93 34.46 33.28 42.02
CA SER A 93 35.41 33.66 43.06
C SER A 93 36.01 35.05 42.79
N THR A 94 36.22 35.80 43.87
CA THR A 94 36.75 37.17 43.86
C THR A 94 38.06 37.22 44.62
N ALA A 95 39.08 37.87 44.06
CA ALA A 95 40.26 38.30 44.80
C ALA A 95 40.35 39.82 44.78
N ASP A 96 40.12 40.44 45.95
CA ASP A 96 40.19 41.88 46.16
C ASP A 96 41.47 42.29 46.91
N GLY A 97 42.03 41.39 47.72
CA GLY A 97 43.29 41.62 48.43
C GLY A 97 44.52 41.49 47.53
N ASP A 98 45.45 42.43 47.61
CA ASP A 98 46.74 42.39 46.90
C ASP A 98 47.55 41.14 47.28
N GLY A 99 48.15 40.49 46.28
CA GLY A 99 48.98 39.28 46.46
C GLY A 99 48.22 38.05 46.99
N THR A 100 46.88 38.06 46.99
CA THR A 100 46.08 36.94 47.52
C THR A 100 46.02 35.78 46.54
N PHE A 101 46.18 34.57 47.04
CA PHE A 101 46.07 33.34 46.26
C PHE A 101 44.81 32.56 46.65
N VAL A 102 43.84 32.50 45.73
CA VAL A 102 42.53 31.88 45.95
C VAL A 102 42.43 30.58 45.15
N ILE A 103 42.27 29.45 45.86
CA ILE A 103 42.02 28.14 45.25
C ILE A 103 40.69 27.59 45.76
N GLY A 104 39.64 27.72 44.93
CA GLY A 104 38.31 27.23 45.26
C GLY A 104 37.21 27.94 44.48
N ASN A 105 36.03 27.29 44.45
CA ASN A 105 34.81 27.87 43.90
C ASN A 105 34.04 28.66 44.97
N SER A 106 33.31 29.69 44.53
CA SER A 106 32.43 30.51 45.37
C SER A 106 33.15 31.17 46.56
N VAL A 107 34.42 31.55 46.37
CA VAL A 107 35.19 32.27 47.38
C VAL A 107 34.98 33.76 47.14
N THR A 108 33.98 34.34 47.81
CA THR A 108 33.54 35.73 47.63
C THR A 108 34.07 36.69 48.70
N LYS A 109 34.96 36.20 49.59
CA LYS A 109 35.58 36.96 50.69
C LYS A 109 37.08 36.73 50.72
N SER A 110 37.79 37.33 49.78
CA SER A 110 39.26 37.32 49.76
C SER A 110 39.78 38.74 49.63
N THR A 111 39.47 39.53 50.65
CA THR A 111 39.89 40.93 50.83
C THR A 111 41.19 41.06 51.60
N GLY A 112 41.59 40.04 52.35
CA GLY A 112 42.79 40.03 53.19
C GLY A 112 44.05 39.85 52.35
N LYS A 113 45.03 40.74 52.52
CA LYS A 113 46.26 40.82 51.71
C LYS A 113 47.28 39.76 52.09
N ASN A 114 48.09 39.35 51.11
CA ASN A 114 49.19 38.39 51.29
C ASN A 114 48.73 37.08 51.99
N SER A 115 47.54 36.60 51.65
CA SER A 115 46.90 35.43 52.26
C SER A 115 46.68 34.31 51.25
N VAL A 116 46.70 33.07 51.75
CA VAL A 116 46.35 31.86 50.99
C VAL A 116 45.00 31.39 51.48
N VAL A 117 44.00 31.41 50.60
CA VAL A 117 42.61 31.04 50.90
C VAL A 117 42.33 29.71 50.25
N LEU A 118 42.34 28.65 51.06
CA LEU A 118 42.34 27.27 50.58
C LEU A 118 40.98 26.59 50.82
N GLY A 119 40.34 26.18 49.73
CA GLY A 119 39.08 25.43 49.73
C GLY A 119 37.85 26.31 49.47
N SER A 120 36.82 25.68 48.90
CA SER A 120 35.55 26.36 48.59
C SER A 120 34.87 26.88 49.85
N GLY A 121 34.35 28.12 49.77
CA GLY A 121 33.68 28.81 50.87
C GLY A 121 34.56 29.22 52.05
N SER A 122 35.89 29.05 51.97
CA SER A 122 36.82 29.49 53.03
C SER A 122 36.84 31.02 53.14
N ASP A 123 37.02 31.54 54.37
CA ASP A 123 37.03 33.00 54.63
C ASP A 123 38.47 33.53 54.57
N GLY A 124 38.74 34.39 53.59
CA GLY A 124 40.03 35.04 53.35
C GLY A 124 40.03 36.54 53.69
N SER A 125 39.22 36.98 54.64
CA SER A 125 39.11 38.39 55.01
C SER A 125 40.27 38.95 55.85
N MET A 126 41.15 38.10 56.39
CA MET A 126 42.31 38.50 57.21
C MET A 126 43.61 38.54 56.41
N ASP A 127 44.49 39.49 56.74
CA ASP A 127 45.82 39.63 56.16
C ASP A 127 46.82 38.61 56.73
N ASN A 128 47.77 38.15 55.91
CA ASN A 128 48.89 37.27 56.29
C ASN A 128 48.51 35.91 56.91
N VAL A 129 47.40 35.30 56.47
CA VAL A 129 46.96 33.99 56.97
C VAL A 129 46.94 32.90 55.89
N VAL A 130 47.13 31.66 56.31
CA VAL A 130 46.68 30.48 55.56
C VAL A 130 45.32 30.09 56.10
N SER A 131 44.26 30.52 55.43
CA SER A 131 42.89 30.19 55.83
C SER A 131 42.48 28.84 55.22
N VAL A 132 42.26 27.86 56.10
CA VAL A 132 41.84 26.50 55.74
C VAL A 132 40.36 26.22 56.03
N GLY A 133 39.55 27.26 56.24
CA GLY A 133 38.12 27.11 56.52
C GLY A 133 37.41 28.43 56.81
N ALA A 134 36.14 28.32 57.19
CA ALA A 134 35.35 29.44 57.72
C ALA A 134 34.79 29.04 59.09
N LYS A 135 34.27 30.00 59.85
CA LYS A 135 33.65 29.72 61.15
C LYS A 135 32.43 28.79 60.99
N GLY A 136 32.41 27.68 61.72
CA GLY A 136 31.42 26.60 61.55
C GLY A 136 31.71 25.65 60.37
N SER A 137 32.90 25.75 59.77
CA SER A 137 33.43 24.89 58.71
C SER A 137 34.96 24.79 58.82
N GLU A 138 35.45 24.71 60.06
CA GLU A 138 36.86 24.55 60.40
C GLU A 138 37.38 23.16 60.04
N ARG A 139 38.69 23.05 59.75
CA ARG A 139 39.33 21.79 59.35
C ARG A 139 40.42 21.41 60.34
N LYS A 140 40.49 20.11 60.70
CA LYS A 140 41.53 19.59 61.60
C LYS A 140 42.89 19.59 60.90
N ILE A 141 43.91 20.12 61.57
CA ILE A 141 45.31 19.93 61.18
C ILE A 141 45.81 18.67 61.91
N VAL A 142 46.29 17.69 61.14
CA VAL A 142 46.77 16.40 61.64
C VAL A 142 48.25 16.20 61.27
N ASN A 143 48.93 15.28 61.96
CA ASN A 143 50.36 14.97 61.78
C ASN A 143 51.32 16.12 62.18
N VAL A 144 51.03 16.79 63.30
CA VAL A 144 51.88 17.82 63.91
C VAL A 144 52.89 17.17 64.87
N ALA A 145 54.18 17.48 64.70
CA ALA A 145 55.27 17.01 65.57
C ALA A 145 55.28 17.72 66.94
N THR A 146 56.16 17.31 67.87
CA THR A 146 56.39 18.06 69.11
C THR A 146 56.90 19.47 68.80
N GLY A 147 56.21 20.49 69.31
CA GLY A 147 56.70 21.86 69.25
C GLY A 147 57.97 22.04 70.08
N THR A 148 58.97 22.68 69.48
CA THR A 148 60.31 22.93 70.03
C THR A 148 60.64 24.42 70.13
N ALA A 149 60.18 25.22 69.18
CA ALA A 149 60.18 26.68 69.26
C ALA A 149 58.90 27.18 69.95
N GLY A 150 58.95 28.36 70.55
CA GLY A 150 57.79 28.98 71.20
C GLY A 150 56.65 29.39 70.24
N THR A 151 56.87 29.28 68.92
CA THR A 151 55.89 29.52 67.86
C THR A 151 55.39 28.23 67.20
N ASP A 152 55.92 27.06 67.58
CA ASP A 152 55.42 25.77 67.12
C ASP A 152 54.10 25.44 67.83
N ALA A 153 53.26 24.61 67.21
CA ALA A 153 52.09 24.05 67.87
C ALA A 153 52.53 22.96 68.90
N VAL A 154 52.10 23.13 70.16
CA VAL A 154 52.36 22.17 71.25
C VAL A 154 51.55 20.90 71.05
N ASN A 155 52.16 19.73 71.28
CA ASN A 155 51.45 18.46 71.22
C ASN A 155 51.10 17.90 72.62
N VAL A 156 50.13 16.98 72.65
CA VAL A 156 49.50 16.49 73.89
C VAL A 156 50.49 15.80 74.85
N ALA A 157 51.58 15.20 74.33
CA ALA A 157 52.54 14.48 75.16
C ALA A 157 53.27 15.40 76.17
N GLN A 158 53.44 16.68 75.83
CA GLN A 158 54.19 17.65 76.65
C GLN A 158 53.45 18.03 77.94
N LEU A 159 52.14 17.75 78.07
CA LEU A 159 51.30 18.15 79.21
C LEU A 159 51.40 17.22 80.43
N ASN A 160 51.58 15.91 80.24
CA ASN A 160 51.37 14.91 81.29
C ASN A 160 52.45 14.87 82.39
N ALA A 161 53.61 15.52 82.19
CA ALA A 161 54.77 15.37 83.07
C ALA A 161 54.66 16.11 84.43
N GLN A 162 53.69 17.00 84.63
CA GLN A 162 53.66 17.95 85.76
C GLN A 162 52.90 17.49 87.02
N ILE A 163 52.32 16.29 87.05
CA ILE A 163 51.20 15.93 87.95
C ILE A 163 51.61 15.31 89.33
N ALA A 164 52.90 15.13 89.65
CA ALA A 164 53.34 14.03 90.53
C ALA A 164 53.82 14.30 92.00
N ALA A 165 53.51 15.42 92.71
CA ALA A 165 54.21 15.75 93.99
C ALA A 165 53.40 16.49 95.10
N ILE A 166 52.83 15.81 96.12
CA ILE A 166 51.87 16.44 97.09
C ILE A 166 52.01 16.20 98.63
N PRO A 167 51.95 14.98 99.23
CA PRO A 167 51.04 14.80 100.40
C PRO A 167 51.66 14.59 101.82
N SER A 168 51.52 15.57 102.74
CA SER A 168 51.67 15.39 104.22
C SER A 168 51.21 16.59 105.09
N SER A 169 50.44 16.39 106.18
CA SER A 169 50.11 17.43 107.22
C SER A 169 49.30 16.83 108.42
N PRO A 170 49.37 17.38 109.67
CA PRO A 170 48.59 16.90 110.83
C PRO A 170 47.11 17.37 110.89
N ASP A 171 46.74 18.49 110.27
CA ASP A 171 45.32 18.92 110.18
C ASP A 171 44.54 18.15 109.09
N ALA A 172 45.20 17.25 108.38
CA ALA A 172 44.58 16.42 107.36
C ALA A 172 43.75 15.31 108.01
N VAL A 173 42.44 15.31 107.75
CA VAL A 173 41.60 14.12 107.96
C VAL A 173 42.16 13.00 107.10
N LYS A 174 42.82 12.04 107.74
CA LYS A 174 43.50 10.95 107.06
C LYS A 174 42.67 9.69 107.12
N TYR A 175 42.26 9.20 105.95
CA TYR A 175 41.69 7.87 105.82
C TYR A 175 42.70 6.79 106.26
N ASP A 176 42.20 5.71 106.85
CA ASP A 176 43.00 4.60 107.38
C ASP A 176 43.87 3.93 106.30
N THR A 177 43.49 4.09 105.03
CA THR A 177 44.22 3.68 103.83
C THR A 177 44.12 4.75 102.73
N SER A 178 44.97 4.68 101.70
CA SER A 178 44.87 5.53 100.51
C SER A 178 43.69 5.20 99.59
N ALA A 179 42.89 4.17 99.88
CA ALA A 179 41.66 3.87 99.14
C ALA A 179 40.48 4.77 99.56
N HIS A 180 40.64 5.55 100.64
CA HIS A 180 39.62 6.42 101.21
C HIS A 180 38.32 5.69 101.61
N ASP A 181 38.47 4.39 101.93
CA ASP A 181 37.42 3.42 102.24
C ASP A 181 36.96 3.48 103.71
N LYS A 182 37.88 3.83 104.62
CA LYS A 182 37.61 3.89 106.06
C LYS A 182 38.27 5.11 106.71
N LEU A 183 37.55 5.71 107.65
CA LEU A 183 38.04 6.73 108.56
C LEU A 183 37.79 6.28 110.01
N THR A 184 38.84 5.96 110.76
CA THR A 184 38.72 5.75 112.22
C THR A 184 38.91 7.10 112.93
N LEU A 185 37.83 7.65 113.50
CA LEU A 185 37.90 8.87 114.31
C LEU A 185 38.73 8.63 115.58
N GLY A 186 39.68 9.53 115.85
CA GLY A 186 40.74 9.30 116.84
C GLY A 186 42.00 8.61 116.28
N GLY A 187 42.01 8.24 114.99
CA GLY A 187 43.15 7.65 114.30
C GLY A 187 43.07 6.12 114.18
N LYS A 188 43.74 5.57 113.16
CA LYS A 188 43.77 4.14 112.83
C LYS A 188 44.20 3.28 114.02
N GLY A 189 43.24 2.58 114.63
CA GLY A 189 43.46 1.69 115.78
C GLY A 189 42.83 2.15 117.10
N SER A 190 42.18 3.33 117.15
CA SER A 190 41.45 3.78 118.35
C SER A 190 40.25 2.88 118.68
N THR A 191 40.09 2.52 119.95
CA THR A 191 38.96 1.74 120.47
C THR A 191 38.00 2.53 121.36
N THR A 192 38.38 3.74 121.80
CA THR A 192 37.51 4.63 122.58
C THR A 192 36.55 5.34 121.61
N PRO A 193 35.21 5.16 121.75
CA PRO A 193 34.25 5.84 120.87
C PRO A 193 34.30 7.35 121.02
N VAL A 194 34.24 8.07 119.90
CA VAL A 194 34.17 9.53 119.86
C VAL A 194 32.72 9.95 119.61
N THR A 195 32.14 10.74 120.51
CA THR A 195 30.78 11.29 120.33
C THR A 195 30.76 12.26 119.16
N LEU A 196 30.07 11.90 118.08
CA LEU A 196 29.85 12.77 116.94
C LEU A 196 28.57 13.59 117.15
N SER A 197 28.72 14.81 117.67
CA SER A 197 27.62 15.75 117.91
C SER A 197 27.45 16.75 116.75
N ASN A 198 26.31 17.45 116.72
CA ASN A 198 25.96 18.43 115.67
C ASN A 198 25.93 17.88 114.23
N VAL A 199 25.63 16.58 114.06
CA VAL A 199 25.42 15.95 112.76
C VAL A 199 24.10 16.45 112.16
N ALA A 200 24.20 17.23 111.09
CA ALA A 200 23.05 17.62 110.28
C ALA A 200 22.33 16.39 109.71
N ALA A 201 21.05 16.50 109.38
CA ALA A 201 20.32 15.38 108.79
C ALA A 201 20.95 14.99 107.44
N GLY A 202 21.40 13.75 107.32
CA GLY A 202 21.98 13.21 106.09
C GLY A 202 20.98 13.23 104.94
N LYS A 203 21.43 13.65 103.75
CA LYS A 203 20.58 13.83 102.55
C LYS A 203 20.96 12.89 101.42
N ALA A 204 22.25 12.55 101.29
CA ALA A 204 22.72 11.49 100.41
C ALA A 204 22.75 10.15 101.14
N ASP A 205 22.64 9.04 100.40
CA ASP A 205 22.67 7.68 100.94
C ASP A 205 23.97 7.32 101.67
N THR A 206 25.03 8.13 101.47
CA THR A 206 26.35 8.01 102.11
C THR A 206 26.55 8.93 103.31
N ASP A 207 25.57 9.80 103.63
CA ASP A 207 25.67 10.71 104.77
C ASP A 207 25.37 9.97 106.09
N ALA A 208 25.95 10.45 107.19
CA ALA A 208 25.61 9.95 108.52
C ALA A 208 24.18 10.38 108.91
N VAL A 209 23.34 9.41 109.27
CA VAL A 209 21.98 9.67 109.78
C VAL A 209 22.01 10.10 111.24
N ASN A 210 21.16 11.07 111.62
CA ASN A 210 21.00 11.47 113.01
C ASN A 210 19.75 10.86 113.67
N VAL A 211 19.68 10.92 115.00
CA VAL A 211 18.60 10.28 115.79
C VAL A 211 17.21 10.79 115.42
N LYS A 212 17.08 12.05 114.95
CA LYS A 212 15.80 12.57 114.46
C LYS A 212 15.35 11.87 113.18
N GLN A 213 16.25 11.57 112.25
CA GLN A 213 15.90 10.83 111.04
C GLN A 213 15.44 9.40 111.34
N LEU A 214 15.99 8.78 112.39
CA LEU A 214 15.58 7.45 112.83
C LEU A 214 14.16 7.46 113.43
N THR A 215 13.82 8.47 114.25
CA THR A 215 12.48 8.59 114.83
C THR A 215 11.42 9.05 113.81
N ASP A 216 11.78 9.94 112.88
CA ASP A 216 10.92 10.32 111.76
C ASP A 216 10.60 9.13 110.82
N ALA A 217 11.45 8.10 110.78
CA ALA A 217 11.23 6.87 110.01
C ALA A 217 10.24 5.87 110.67
N GLY A 218 9.60 6.25 111.78
CA GLY A 218 8.57 5.43 112.46
C GLY A 218 9.11 4.42 113.48
N LEU A 219 10.41 4.48 113.78
CA LEU A 219 11.02 3.71 114.86
C LEU A 219 10.94 4.49 116.18
N THR A 220 10.39 3.88 117.22
CA THR A 220 10.28 4.49 118.55
C THR A 220 11.51 4.17 119.39
N THR A 221 12.13 5.19 120.00
CA THR A 221 13.28 5.04 120.91
C THR A 221 12.93 5.39 122.34
N ASP A 222 13.61 4.75 123.31
CA ASP A 222 13.62 5.18 124.71
C ASP A 222 14.50 6.42 124.96
N SER A 223 14.57 6.89 126.21
CA SER A 223 15.38 8.04 126.62
C SER A 223 16.90 7.83 126.56
N SER A 224 17.36 6.62 126.26
CA SER A 224 18.76 6.26 126.07
C SER A 224 19.10 5.99 124.59
N GLY A 225 18.11 6.05 123.69
CA GLY A 225 18.26 5.84 122.26
C GLY A 225 18.03 4.40 121.77
N ASN A 226 17.55 3.48 122.63
CA ASN A 226 17.27 2.10 122.24
C ASN A 226 15.88 1.97 121.59
N LEU A 227 15.76 1.10 120.58
CA LEU A 227 14.53 0.88 119.82
C LEU A 227 13.49 0.02 120.59
N THR A 228 12.20 0.37 120.49
CA THR A 228 11.10 -0.28 121.25
C THR A 228 9.97 -0.87 120.40
N ASN A 229 9.94 -0.62 119.08
CA ASN A 229 9.01 -1.25 118.14
C ASN A 229 9.76 -1.92 116.97
N ALA A 230 9.07 -2.81 116.25
CA ALA A 230 9.57 -3.40 115.00
C ALA A 230 8.94 -2.70 113.79
N PHE A 231 9.75 -2.37 112.79
CA PHE A 231 9.34 -1.74 111.54
C PHE A 231 8.84 -2.79 110.54
N VAL A 232 7.67 -2.59 109.93
CA VAL A 232 7.19 -3.43 108.81
C VAL A 232 7.80 -2.90 107.51
N ALA A 233 8.86 -3.54 107.05
CA ALA A 233 9.47 -3.26 105.77
C ALA A 233 8.71 -3.93 104.61
N TYR A 234 8.90 -3.41 103.41
CA TYR A 234 8.68 -4.19 102.19
C TYR A 234 9.77 -5.26 102.06
N ASP A 235 9.44 -6.40 101.47
CA ASP A 235 10.36 -7.55 101.37
C ASP A 235 11.63 -7.24 100.58
N ASN A 236 11.57 -6.23 99.70
CA ASN A 236 12.71 -5.68 98.98
C ASN A 236 12.39 -4.27 98.44
N THR A 237 13.40 -3.63 97.84
CA THR A 237 13.36 -2.24 97.34
C THR A 237 12.33 -1.98 96.23
N THR A 238 11.83 -3.01 95.53
CA THR A 238 10.77 -2.84 94.51
C THR A 238 9.40 -2.53 95.11
N LYS A 239 9.23 -2.75 96.43
CA LYS A 239 7.96 -2.59 97.16
C LYS A 239 6.82 -3.50 96.63
N ALA A 240 7.16 -4.57 95.91
CA ALA A 240 6.19 -5.47 95.30
C ALA A 240 5.46 -6.40 96.30
N ALA A 241 6.03 -6.62 97.49
CA ALA A 241 5.47 -7.51 98.52
C ALA A 241 5.79 -7.03 99.95
N ILE A 242 4.95 -7.45 100.89
CA ILE A 242 5.14 -7.34 102.35
C ILE A 242 4.79 -8.71 102.93
N SER A 243 5.76 -9.38 103.56
CA SER A 243 5.59 -10.64 104.26
C SER A 243 5.32 -10.42 105.75
N LEU A 244 4.11 -10.74 106.21
CA LEU A 244 3.72 -10.58 107.61
C LEU A 244 4.13 -11.81 108.43
N GLY A 245 5.10 -11.64 109.35
CA GLY A 245 5.82 -12.73 110.02
C GLY A 245 5.06 -13.54 111.09
N GLY A 246 3.72 -13.52 111.13
CA GLY A 246 2.93 -14.32 112.07
C GLY A 246 2.87 -15.81 111.66
N SER A 247 3.20 -16.73 112.58
CA SER A 247 3.23 -18.18 112.28
C SER A 247 1.85 -18.81 112.00
N SER A 248 0.76 -18.12 112.35
CA SER A 248 -0.62 -18.46 111.96
C SER A 248 -1.21 -17.46 110.96
N GLY A 249 -0.35 -16.69 110.27
CA GLY A 249 -0.71 -15.49 109.55
C GLY A 249 -0.91 -14.28 110.48
N THR A 250 -1.16 -13.11 109.88
CA THR A 250 -1.47 -11.87 110.58
C THR A 250 -2.74 -11.28 110.01
N GLN A 251 -3.74 -11.01 110.87
CA GLN A 251 -4.96 -10.33 110.46
C GLN A 251 -4.67 -8.85 110.16
N ILE A 252 -5.13 -8.37 109.01
CA ILE A 252 -5.07 -6.95 108.65
C ILE A 252 -6.42 -6.33 109.01
N HIS A 253 -6.49 -5.67 110.16
CA HIS A 253 -7.69 -4.97 110.62
C HIS A 253 -7.80 -3.57 110.00
N ASN A 254 -9.02 -3.01 110.01
CA ASN A 254 -9.33 -1.66 109.50
C ASN A 254 -9.02 -1.44 107.99
N VAL A 255 -9.11 -2.49 107.17
CA VAL A 255 -9.05 -2.38 105.70
C VAL A 255 -10.36 -1.77 105.17
N THR A 256 -10.29 -0.50 104.78
CA THR A 256 -11.36 0.20 104.03
C THR A 256 -11.66 -0.51 102.71
N ALA A 257 -12.87 -0.37 102.18
CA ALA A 257 -13.25 -0.98 100.90
C ALA A 257 -12.34 -0.49 99.76
N GLY A 258 -11.68 -1.41 99.07
CA GLY A 258 -10.79 -1.13 97.95
C GLY A 258 -11.54 -0.64 96.71
N THR A 259 -11.16 0.50 96.17
CA THR A 259 -11.84 1.14 95.03
C THR A 259 -11.01 1.10 93.74
N ALA A 260 -9.69 0.96 93.86
CA ALA A 260 -8.79 0.72 92.74
C ALA A 260 -8.48 -0.78 92.58
N ALA A 261 -8.11 -1.19 91.37
CA ALA A 261 -7.87 -2.60 91.01
C ALA A 261 -6.68 -3.29 91.72
N LYS A 262 -5.94 -2.56 92.56
CA LYS A 262 -4.81 -3.07 93.37
C LYS A 262 -5.02 -2.88 94.88
N ASP A 263 -6.15 -2.34 95.29
CA ASP A 263 -6.49 -2.21 96.70
C ASP A 263 -6.80 -3.59 97.29
N ALA A 264 -6.49 -3.79 98.57
CA ALA A 264 -6.94 -4.98 99.28
C ALA A 264 -8.47 -4.94 99.41
N VAL A 265 -9.15 -5.98 98.91
CA VAL A 265 -10.60 -6.13 99.09
C VAL A 265 -10.91 -6.56 100.52
N ASN A 266 -11.90 -5.92 101.15
CA ASN A 266 -12.37 -6.35 102.46
C ASN A 266 -13.56 -7.32 102.34
N LEU A 267 -13.90 -7.97 103.46
CA LEU A 267 -14.96 -8.99 103.49
C LEU A 267 -16.33 -8.44 103.05
N ALA A 268 -16.62 -7.16 103.31
CA ALA A 268 -17.88 -6.55 102.89
C ALA A 268 -18.01 -6.46 101.36
N GLN A 269 -16.91 -6.24 100.65
CA GLN A 269 -16.91 -6.23 99.18
C GLN A 269 -17.08 -7.62 98.58
N LEU A 270 -16.45 -8.64 99.18
CA LEU A 270 -16.63 -10.03 98.75
C LEU A 270 -18.08 -10.48 98.95
N ASN A 271 -18.70 -10.09 100.07
CA ASN A 271 -20.14 -10.32 100.30
C ASN A 271 -21.03 -9.57 99.29
N ALA A 272 -20.67 -8.33 98.91
CA ALA A 272 -21.41 -7.54 97.92
C ALA A 272 -21.33 -8.12 96.49
N LEU A 273 -20.29 -8.90 96.18
CA LEU A 273 -20.18 -9.70 94.95
C LEU A 273 -21.09 -10.96 94.94
N GLY A 274 -21.83 -11.21 96.03
CA GLY A 274 -22.77 -12.31 96.15
C GLY A 274 -22.20 -13.57 96.81
N ALA A 275 -20.96 -13.54 97.32
CA ALA A 275 -20.42 -14.63 98.12
C ALA A 275 -21.03 -14.62 99.53
N THR A 276 -21.37 -15.78 100.08
CA THR A 276 -21.85 -15.92 101.46
C THR A 276 -20.75 -16.53 102.32
N VAL A 277 -20.15 -15.75 103.23
CA VAL A 277 -18.96 -16.16 104.01
C VAL A 277 -19.31 -16.45 105.47
N ASP A 278 -18.81 -17.56 106.01
CA ASP A 278 -19.02 -17.98 107.41
C ASP A 278 -18.10 -17.26 108.43
N SER A 279 -18.27 -17.54 109.72
CA SER A 279 -17.46 -16.96 110.81
C SER A 279 -16.01 -17.45 110.89
N LEU A 280 -15.60 -18.36 110.00
CA LEU A 280 -14.22 -18.85 109.87
C LEU A 280 -13.55 -18.36 108.57
N GLY A 281 -14.32 -17.75 107.65
CA GLY A 281 -13.85 -17.19 106.38
C GLY A 281 -14.17 -18.01 105.13
N ASN A 282 -15.01 -19.05 105.22
CA ASN A 282 -15.32 -19.94 104.08
C ASN A 282 -16.53 -19.47 103.26
N VAL A 283 -16.45 -19.53 101.92
CA VAL A 283 -17.57 -19.22 101.00
C VAL A 283 -18.52 -20.43 100.86
N THR A 284 -19.84 -20.20 100.88
CA THR A 284 -20.86 -21.27 101.03
C THR A 284 -21.89 -21.40 99.90
N ASN A 285 -21.83 -20.59 98.83
CA ASN A 285 -22.76 -20.64 97.69
C ASN A 285 -22.03 -20.73 96.33
N SER A 286 -22.76 -21.09 95.26
CA SER A 286 -22.23 -21.23 93.88
C SER A 286 -22.94 -20.30 92.90
N PHE A 287 -22.20 -19.76 91.92
CA PHE A 287 -22.66 -18.71 91.00
C PHE A 287 -22.64 -19.19 89.53
N VAL A 288 -23.46 -18.56 88.67
CA VAL A 288 -23.35 -18.74 87.21
C VAL A 288 -22.29 -17.79 86.67
N ALA A 289 -21.30 -18.34 85.97
CA ALA A 289 -20.15 -17.62 85.43
C ALA A 289 -20.19 -17.55 83.89
N TYR A 290 -19.54 -16.53 83.33
CA TYR A 290 -19.05 -16.60 81.96
C TYR A 290 -17.84 -17.55 81.89
N ASP A 291 -17.64 -18.22 80.75
CA ASP A 291 -16.54 -19.19 80.55
C ASP A 291 -15.14 -18.54 80.63
N ASP A 292 -15.06 -17.23 80.44
CA ASP A 292 -13.87 -16.39 80.57
C ASP A 292 -14.24 -14.91 80.74
N THR A 293 -13.23 -14.04 80.84
CA THR A 293 -13.36 -12.60 81.08
C THR A 293 -13.90 -11.80 79.89
N THR A 294 -13.96 -12.37 78.68
CA THR A 294 -14.51 -11.70 77.48
C THR A 294 -16.03 -11.62 77.51
N LYS A 295 -16.68 -12.46 78.35
CA LYS A 295 -18.14 -12.61 78.45
C LYS A 295 -18.83 -13.09 77.17
N GLY A 296 -18.07 -13.61 76.20
CA GLY A 296 -18.61 -14.12 74.93
C GLY A 296 -19.40 -15.42 75.04
N LYS A 297 -19.28 -16.18 76.15
CA LYS A 297 -19.95 -17.47 76.32
C LYS A 297 -20.27 -17.78 77.79
N VAL A 298 -21.39 -18.47 78.01
CA VAL A 298 -21.76 -19.14 79.26
C VAL A 298 -21.99 -20.62 78.95
N THR A 299 -21.21 -21.53 79.54
CA THR A 299 -21.55 -22.96 79.59
C THR A 299 -22.32 -23.22 80.88
N PHE A 300 -23.63 -23.42 80.76
CA PHE A 300 -24.46 -23.77 81.92
C PHE A 300 -24.05 -25.14 82.49
N GLY A 301 -23.91 -25.21 83.82
CA GLY A 301 -23.26 -26.34 84.51
C GLY A 301 -21.74 -26.17 84.69
N GLY A 302 -21.15 -25.11 84.17
CA GLY A 302 -19.72 -24.79 84.28
C GLY A 302 -18.91 -25.13 83.03
N LYS A 303 -17.76 -24.48 82.88
CA LYS A 303 -16.86 -24.63 81.72
C LYS A 303 -16.42 -26.09 81.57
N GLY A 304 -16.89 -26.74 80.49
CA GLY A 304 -16.63 -28.16 80.21
C GLY A 304 -17.78 -29.11 80.56
N SER A 305 -18.91 -28.62 81.09
CA SER A 305 -20.12 -29.45 81.29
C SER A 305 -20.64 -30.01 79.97
N THR A 306 -20.92 -31.31 79.95
CA THR A 306 -21.62 -32.02 78.86
C THR A 306 -23.08 -32.32 79.18
N THR A 307 -23.52 -32.10 80.43
CA THR A 307 -24.90 -32.31 80.87
C THR A 307 -25.72 -31.05 80.58
N PRO A 308 -26.78 -31.11 79.75
CA PRO A 308 -27.61 -29.95 79.47
C PRO A 308 -28.34 -29.42 80.73
N VAL A 309 -28.40 -28.10 80.86
CA VAL A 309 -29.15 -27.42 81.92
C VAL A 309 -30.43 -26.85 81.33
N THR A 310 -31.56 -27.09 82.00
CA THR A 310 -32.85 -26.49 81.60
C THR A 310 -32.88 -25.02 82.00
N LEU A 311 -33.04 -24.13 81.02
CA LEU A 311 -33.40 -22.73 81.27
C LEU A 311 -34.93 -22.59 81.21
N SER A 312 -35.55 -22.34 82.35
CA SER A 312 -36.99 -22.06 82.47
C SER A 312 -37.24 -20.56 82.65
N ASN A 313 -38.50 -20.14 82.49
CA ASN A 313 -38.94 -18.74 82.62
C ASN A 313 -38.25 -17.75 81.65
N VAL A 314 -37.89 -18.20 80.44
CA VAL A 314 -37.34 -17.36 79.37
C VAL A 314 -38.47 -16.58 78.68
N ALA A 315 -38.40 -15.25 78.75
CA ALA A 315 -39.35 -14.35 78.09
C ALA A 315 -39.29 -14.49 76.55
N ALA A 316 -40.33 -14.03 75.85
CA ALA A 316 -40.34 -14.07 74.39
C ALA A 316 -39.36 -13.02 73.81
N GLY A 317 -38.38 -13.48 73.05
CA GLY A 317 -37.38 -12.65 72.39
C GLY A 317 -37.98 -11.72 71.33
N LYS A 318 -37.42 -10.51 71.19
CA LYS A 318 -37.87 -9.48 70.26
C LYS A 318 -36.75 -8.98 69.34
N ALA A 319 -35.50 -9.03 69.79
CA ALA A 319 -34.32 -8.79 68.97
C ALA A 319 -33.68 -10.12 68.52
N ASP A 320 -32.91 -10.08 67.43
CA ASP A 320 -32.24 -11.26 66.85
C ASP A 320 -31.24 -11.94 67.80
N THR A 321 -30.82 -11.24 68.86
CA THR A 321 -29.92 -11.74 69.91
C THR A 321 -30.64 -12.29 71.15
N ASP A 322 -31.96 -12.17 71.22
CA ASP A 322 -32.72 -12.68 72.36
C ASP A 322 -32.91 -14.20 72.26
N ALA A 323 -32.90 -14.88 73.40
CA ALA A 323 -33.23 -16.30 73.45
C ALA A 323 -34.71 -16.52 73.07
N VAL A 324 -34.96 -17.36 72.06
CA VAL A 324 -36.32 -17.75 71.69
C VAL A 324 -36.88 -18.78 72.66
N ASN A 325 -38.15 -18.64 73.04
CA ASN A 325 -38.85 -19.66 73.83
C ASN A 325 -39.71 -20.57 72.94
N VAL A 326 -40.12 -21.72 73.50
CA VAL A 326 -40.90 -22.74 72.77
C VAL A 326 -42.20 -22.17 72.19
N LYS A 327 -42.84 -21.20 72.88
CA LYS A 327 -44.06 -20.56 72.36
C LYS A 327 -43.80 -19.83 71.03
N GLN A 328 -42.72 -19.07 70.92
CA GLN A 328 -42.38 -18.39 69.66
C GLN A 328 -42.14 -19.37 68.52
N LEU A 329 -41.52 -20.51 68.83
CA LEU A 329 -41.24 -21.55 67.85
C LEU A 329 -42.53 -22.25 67.39
N THR A 330 -43.48 -22.51 68.30
CA THR A 330 -44.81 -23.03 67.96
C THR A 330 -45.67 -22.01 67.20
N ASP A 331 -45.60 -20.73 67.56
CA ASP A 331 -46.30 -19.65 66.84
C ASP A 331 -45.76 -19.47 65.40
N ALA A 332 -44.49 -19.82 65.16
CA ALA A 332 -43.88 -19.87 63.82
C ALA A 332 -44.28 -21.12 62.99
N GLY A 333 -45.17 -21.97 63.52
CA GLY A 333 -45.73 -23.14 62.82
C GLY A 333 -45.08 -24.47 63.17
N LEU A 334 -44.18 -24.55 64.15
CA LEU A 334 -43.62 -25.81 64.62
C LEU A 334 -44.65 -26.57 65.48
N THR A 335 -45.04 -27.78 65.09
CA THR A 335 -45.85 -28.64 65.97
C THR A 335 -44.95 -29.65 66.68
N THR A 336 -44.96 -29.67 68.02
CA THR A 336 -44.22 -30.66 68.81
C THR A 336 -45.14 -31.60 69.59
N ASP A 337 -44.68 -32.82 69.84
CA ASP A 337 -45.31 -33.72 70.81
C ASP A 337 -45.05 -33.30 72.27
N SER A 338 -45.59 -34.07 73.23
CA SER A 338 -45.40 -33.85 74.68
C SER A 338 -43.96 -34.06 75.19
N SER A 339 -43.06 -34.56 74.34
CA SER A 339 -41.64 -34.76 74.61
C SER A 339 -40.75 -33.74 73.88
N GLY A 340 -41.33 -32.84 73.08
CA GLY A 340 -40.63 -31.81 72.31
C GLY A 340 -40.22 -32.21 70.89
N ASN A 341 -40.62 -33.39 70.39
CA ASN A 341 -40.26 -33.83 69.04
C ASN A 341 -41.16 -33.19 67.98
N VAL A 342 -40.59 -32.76 66.85
CA VAL A 342 -41.31 -32.09 65.75
C VAL A 342 -42.16 -33.09 64.93
N THR A 343 -43.38 -32.71 64.57
CA THR A 343 -44.39 -33.61 63.97
C THR A 343 -44.95 -33.21 62.60
N ASN A 344 -44.65 -32.01 62.08
CA ASN A 344 -45.09 -31.55 60.76
C ASN A 344 -43.94 -31.37 59.76
N ALA A 345 -44.24 -31.56 58.47
CA ALA A 345 -43.32 -31.30 57.36
C ALA A 345 -43.65 -29.97 56.69
N PHE A 346 -42.66 -29.08 56.59
CA PHE A 346 -42.78 -27.80 55.91
C PHE A 346 -42.53 -27.94 54.41
N VAL A 347 -43.25 -27.19 53.59
CA VAL A 347 -42.81 -26.88 52.23
C VAL A 347 -41.77 -25.76 52.34
N ALA A 348 -40.50 -26.11 52.28
CA ALA A 348 -39.43 -25.14 52.14
C ALA A 348 -39.36 -24.62 50.70
N TYR A 349 -39.03 -23.34 50.55
CA TYR A 349 -38.45 -22.84 49.31
C TYR A 349 -36.98 -23.28 49.26
N ASP A 350 -36.48 -23.63 48.07
CA ASP A 350 -35.08 -24.08 47.93
C ASP A 350 -34.07 -22.94 48.16
N SER A 351 -34.53 -21.69 48.12
CA SER A 351 -33.73 -20.48 48.31
C SER A 351 -34.47 -19.41 49.10
N ALA A 352 -33.72 -18.46 49.67
CA ALA A 352 -34.29 -17.26 50.28
C ALA A 352 -35.03 -16.33 49.29
N ALA A 353 -34.80 -16.47 47.99
CA ALA A 353 -35.49 -15.72 46.94
C ALA A 353 -36.92 -16.22 46.68
N LYS A 354 -37.29 -17.41 47.18
CA LYS A 354 -38.63 -18.01 47.07
C LYS A 354 -39.11 -18.23 45.62
N ASP A 355 -38.14 -18.40 44.73
CA ASP A 355 -38.28 -18.59 43.28
C ASP A 355 -38.46 -20.06 42.87
N LEU A 356 -38.06 -21.00 43.74
CA LEU A 356 -38.15 -22.45 43.49
C LEU A 356 -38.73 -23.21 44.69
N VAL A 357 -39.55 -24.22 44.37
CA VAL A 357 -40.08 -25.22 45.31
C VAL A 357 -39.90 -26.61 44.71
N THR A 358 -38.94 -27.37 45.21
CA THR A 358 -38.65 -28.73 44.75
C THR A 358 -39.49 -29.75 45.52
N LEU A 359 -40.42 -30.42 44.82
CA LEU A 359 -41.23 -31.49 45.41
C LEU A 359 -40.44 -32.81 45.41
N ALA A 360 -39.80 -33.13 46.53
CA ALA A 360 -38.78 -34.19 46.69
C ALA A 360 -39.27 -35.66 46.61
N GLY A 361 -40.36 -35.96 45.91
CA GLY A 361 -40.78 -37.33 45.65
C GLY A 361 -39.80 -38.05 44.72
N ALA A 362 -39.38 -39.28 45.06
CA ALA A 362 -38.36 -40.03 44.29
C ALA A 362 -38.75 -40.38 42.83
N SER A 363 -40.02 -40.21 42.46
CA SER A 363 -40.53 -40.32 41.09
C SER A 363 -41.27 -39.05 40.65
N GLY A 364 -40.94 -37.92 41.29
CA GLY A 364 -41.76 -36.70 41.29
C GLY A 364 -42.97 -36.81 42.22
N THR A 365 -43.65 -35.68 42.43
CA THR A 365 -44.88 -35.58 43.23
C THR A 365 -46.05 -35.17 42.35
N LYS A 366 -47.13 -35.93 42.35
CA LYS A 366 -48.35 -35.57 41.61
C LYS A 366 -49.13 -34.48 42.34
N ILE A 367 -49.29 -33.32 41.71
CA ILE A 367 -50.22 -32.28 42.16
C ILE A 367 -51.62 -32.64 41.66
N THR A 368 -52.59 -32.80 42.56
CA THR A 368 -53.98 -33.13 42.21
C THR A 368 -54.92 -32.01 42.67
N ASN A 369 -56.17 -32.01 42.19
CA ASN A 369 -57.16 -30.98 42.51
C ASN A 369 -56.73 -29.54 42.12
N LEU A 370 -55.94 -29.41 41.06
CA LEU A 370 -55.52 -28.12 40.51
C LEU A 370 -56.65 -27.51 39.67
N MET A 371 -57.18 -26.37 40.13
CA MET A 371 -58.12 -25.54 39.38
C MET A 371 -57.52 -25.12 38.03
N ALA A 372 -58.35 -24.91 37.01
CA ALA A 372 -57.87 -24.44 35.71
C ALA A 372 -57.24 -23.04 35.86
N GLY A 373 -55.97 -22.90 35.49
CA GLY A 373 -55.23 -21.64 35.57
C GLY A 373 -55.67 -20.65 34.49
N THR A 374 -55.41 -19.36 34.69
CA THR A 374 -55.69 -18.33 33.69
C THR A 374 -54.78 -18.51 32.47
N ILE A 375 -55.33 -18.54 31.26
CA ILE A 375 -54.54 -18.57 30.01
C ILE A 375 -54.36 -17.14 29.50
N SER A 376 -53.22 -16.53 29.80
CA SER A 376 -52.83 -15.21 29.31
C SER A 376 -51.30 -15.07 29.30
N ALA A 377 -50.77 -14.12 28.52
CA ALA A 377 -49.32 -13.89 28.41
C ALA A 377 -48.65 -13.47 29.74
N SER A 378 -49.42 -12.97 30.72
CA SER A 378 -48.93 -12.55 32.03
C SER A 378 -49.16 -13.58 33.14
N SER A 379 -49.92 -14.65 32.87
CA SER A 379 -50.30 -15.64 33.87
C SER A 379 -49.10 -16.29 34.56
N LYS A 380 -49.27 -16.58 35.84
CA LYS A 380 -48.35 -17.37 36.69
C LYS A 380 -49.04 -18.61 37.27
N ASP A 381 -50.27 -18.88 36.84
CA ASP A 381 -51.05 -20.02 37.29
C ASP A 381 -50.51 -21.29 36.64
N ALA A 382 -50.43 -22.38 37.42
CA ALA A 382 -50.17 -23.69 36.85
C ALA A 382 -51.39 -24.18 36.05
N ILE A 383 -51.19 -24.62 34.81
CA ILE A 383 -52.25 -25.22 34.00
C ILE A 383 -52.49 -26.67 34.42
N ASN A 384 -53.73 -27.13 34.30
CA ASN A 384 -54.08 -28.54 34.52
C ASN A 384 -54.23 -29.32 33.20
N GLY A 385 -54.40 -30.65 33.31
CA GLY A 385 -54.42 -31.54 32.15
C GLY A 385 -55.57 -31.30 31.16
N SER A 386 -56.73 -30.79 31.60
CA SER A 386 -57.86 -30.54 30.68
C SER A 386 -57.64 -29.32 29.80
N GLN A 387 -56.91 -28.31 30.30
CA GLN A 387 -56.54 -27.14 29.51
C GLN A 387 -55.59 -27.51 28.36
N LEU A 388 -54.55 -28.31 28.65
CA LEU A 388 -53.62 -28.79 27.64
C LEU A 388 -54.30 -29.73 26.63
N TYR A 389 -55.23 -30.59 27.10
CA TYR A 389 -56.00 -31.47 26.21
C TYR A 389 -56.89 -30.68 25.24
N ASN A 390 -57.57 -29.62 25.71
CA ASN A 390 -58.41 -28.78 24.85
C ASN A 390 -57.60 -28.05 23.77
N GLU A 391 -56.39 -27.58 24.09
CA GLU A 391 -55.48 -26.97 23.12
C GLU A 391 -55.00 -27.98 22.05
N ALA A 392 -54.70 -29.22 22.47
CA ALA A 392 -54.36 -30.30 21.55
C ALA A 392 -55.54 -30.64 20.61
N VAL A 393 -56.79 -30.62 21.10
CA VAL A 393 -58.00 -30.83 20.29
C VAL A 393 -58.20 -29.69 19.28
N SER A 394 -58.01 -28.44 19.70
CA SER A 394 -58.04 -27.26 18.83
C SER A 394 -57.01 -27.38 17.69
N THR A 395 -55.77 -27.76 18.03
CA THR A 395 -54.68 -27.95 17.07
C THR A 395 -54.97 -29.08 16.08
N ALA A 396 -55.49 -30.22 16.55
CA ALA A 396 -55.87 -31.33 15.67
C ALA A 396 -56.97 -30.94 14.67
N ALA A 397 -57.98 -30.17 15.12
CA ALA A 397 -59.04 -29.65 14.25
C ALA A 397 -58.50 -28.65 13.21
N ALA A 398 -57.54 -27.80 13.59
CA ALA A 398 -56.90 -26.84 12.69
C ALA A 398 -56.03 -27.50 11.61
N LEU A 399 -55.38 -28.64 11.91
CA LEU A 399 -54.68 -29.46 10.93
C LEU A 399 -55.66 -30.17 9.97
N GLY A 400 -56.81 -30.62 10.49
CA GLY A 400 -57.84 -31.29 9.71
C GLY A 400 -57.37 -32.64 9.14
N ALA A 401 -57.89 -33.01 7.96
CA ALA A 401 -57.52 -34.21 7.22
C ALA A 401 -57.44 -35.53 8.05
N GLY A 402 -58.28 -35.66 9.08
CA GLY A 402 -58.37 -36.84 9.94
C GLY A 402 -57.51 -36.84 11.21
N ALA A 403 -56.78 -35.76 11.51
CA ALA A 403 -56.05 -35.61 12.77
C ALA A 403 -57.00 -35.59 13.99
N THR A 404 -56.59 -36.24 15.08
CA THR A 404 -57.37 -36.45 16.32
C THR A 404 -56.44 -36.49 17.55
N VAL A 405 -56.96 -36.36 18.77
CA VAL A 405 -56.17 -36.52 20.01
C VAL A 405 -56.40 -37.91 20.61
N GLY A 406 -55.32 -38.63 20.90
CA GLY A 406 -55.32 -39.95 21.53
C GLY A 406 -55.50 -39.92 23.04
N ALA A 407 -55.75 -41.10 23.63
CA ALA A 407 -55.91 -41.27 25.09
C ALA A 407 -54.61 -40.98 25.90
N ASP A 408 -53.46 -40.90 25.23
CA ASP A 408 -52.18 -40.48 25.79
C ASP A 408 -51.90 -38.97 25.63
N GLY A 409 -52.87 -38.22 25.09
CA GLY A 409 -52.79 -36.77 24.86
C GLY A 409 -52.04 -36.36 23.58
N LYS A 410 -51.59 -37.30 22.74
CA LYS A 410 -50.89 -36.99 21.48
C LYS A 410 -51.85 -36.73 20.33
N ILE A 411 -51.47 -35.81 19.44
CA ILE A 411 -52.18 -35.57 18.17
C ILE A 411 -51.73 -36.61 17.13
N SER A 412 -52.67 -37.24 16.44
CA SER A 412 -52.43 -38.13 15.31
C SER A 412 -52.12 -37.35 14.03
N ALA A 413 -51.29 -37.90 13.16
CA ALA A 413 -50.89 -37.23 11.93
C ALA A 413 -52.09 -37.04 10.95
N PRO A 414 -52.26 -35.86 10.34
CA PRO A 414 -53.23 -35.66 9.25
C PRO A 414 -52.85 -36.47 8.00
N ALA A 415 -53.82 -36.72 7.11
CA ALA A 415 -53.63 -37.50 5.88
C ALA A 415 -54.00 -36.71 4.61
N TYR A 416 -53.17 -35.75 4.20
CA TYR A 416 -53.41 -34.93 3.01
C TYR A 416 -53.16 -35.73 1.73
N LYS A 417 -54.15 -35.89 0.85
CA LYS A 417 -54.00 -36.56 -0.45
C LYS A 417 -53.76 -35.55 -1.56
N ILE A 418 -52.63 -35.69 -2.27
CA ILE A 418 -52.27 -34.85 -3.42
C ILE A 418 -51.77 -35.77 -4.53
N GLY A 419 -52.51 -35.81 -5.64
CA GLY A 419 -52.33 -36.84 -6.67
C GLY A 419 -52.45 -38.25 -6.08
N ASN A 420 -51.48 -39.11 -6.37
CA ASN A 420 -51.44 -40.50 -5.90
C ASN A 420 -50.66 -40.69 -4.59
N LYS A 421 -50.24 -39.62 -3.91
CA LYS A 421 -49.49 -39.67 -2.64
C LYS A 421 -50.30 -39.10 -1.47
N THR A 422 -50.05 -39.65 -0.28
CA THR A 422 -50.60 -39.16 0.99
C THR A 422 -49.47 -38.59 1.84
N TYR A 423 -49.67 -37.43 2.42
CA TYR A 423 -48.69 -36.66 3.19
C TYR A 423 -49.14 -36.51 4.64
N ALA A 424 -48.21 -36.66 5.57
CA ALA A 424 -48.47 -36.74 7.02
C ALA A 424 -48.37 -35.39 7.75
N ASP A 425 -48.01 -34.31 7.04
CA ASP A 425 -47.84 -32.97 7.57
C ASP A 425 -48.10 -31.90 6.48
N VAL A 426 -48.34 -30.67 6.91
CA VAL A 426 -48.69 -29.55 6.01
C VAL A 426 -47.53 -29.16 5.10
N GLY A 427 -46.29 -29.18 5.60
CA GLY A 427 -45.12 -28.73 4.85
C GLY A 427 -44.78 -29.68 3.69
N SER A 428 -44.77 -30.99 3.96
CA SER A 428 -44.57 -32.00 2.92
C SER A 428 -45.74 -32.05 1.93
N ALA A 429 -46.97 -31.78 2.36
CA ALA A 429 -48.13 -31.65 1.46
C ALA A 429 -47.98 -30.45 0.51
N LEU A 430 -47.63 -29.26 1.02
CA LEU A 430 -47.40 -28.07 0.19
C LEU A 430 -46.22 -28.25 -0.78
N ASN A 431 -45.13 -28.90 -0.34
CA ASN A 431 -44.03 -29.32 -1.23
C ASN A 431 -44.45 -30.42 -2.22
N GLY A 432 -45.42 -31.26 -1.87
CA GLY A 432 -46.04 -32.22 -2.78
C GLY A 432 -46.81 -31.53 -3.91
N LEU A 433 -47.46 -30.40 -3.62
CA LEU A 433 -48.21 -29.62 -4.60
C LEU A 433 -47.31 -28.99 -5.68
N SER A 434 -46.11 -28.50 -5.33
CA SER A 434 -45.14 -28.03 -6.33
C SER A 434 -44.64 -29.17 -7.23
N GLY A 435 -44.54 -30.40 -6.69
CA GLY A 435 -44.24 -31.63 -7.43
C GLY A 435 -45.34 -32.14 -8.39
N VAL A 436 -46.56 -31.58 -8.34
CA VAL A 436 -47.62 -31.92 -9.32
C VAL A 436 -47.21 -31.51 -10.73
N SER A 437 -46.45 -30.42 -10.88
CA SER A 437 -45.88 -29.96 -12.16
C SER A 437 -44.97 -31.01 -12.83
N ALA A 438 -44.27 -31.82 -12.04
CA ALA A 438 -43.40 -32.90 -12.51
C ALA A 438 -44.15 -34.24 -12.72
N SER A 439 -45.42 -34.31 -12.32
CA SER A 439 -46.27 -35.52 -12.41
C SER A 439 -47.17 -35.54 -13.64
N LEU A 440 -47.21 -34.45 -14.41
CA LEU A 440 -47.95 -34.34 -15.66
C LEU A 440 -47.17 -35.01 -16.80
N GLN A 441 -47.58 -36.23 -17.17
CA GLN A 441 -46.88 -37.09 -18.14
C GLN A 441 -46.57 -36.43 -19.50
N TYR A 442 -47.38 -35.45 -19.93
CA TYR A 442 -47.27 -34.80 -21.24
C TYR A 442 -47.05 -33.28 -21.20
N ILE A 443 -47.02 -32.65 -20.00
CA ILE A 443 -46.88 -31.19 -19.85
C ILE A 443 -45.95 -30.87 -18.68
N ALA A 444 -44.65 -30.71 -18.97
CA ALA A 444 -43.67 -30.29 -17.97
C ALA A 444 -43.52 -28.77 -17.97
N PHE A 445 -43.81 -28.12 -16.84
CA PHE A 445 -43.52 -26.69 -16.65
C PHE A 445 -42.10 -26.55 -16.08
N GLY A 446 -41.16 -26.05 -16.89
CA GLY A 446 -39.80 -25.74 -16.43
C GLY A 446 -39.76 -24.50 -15.52
N THR A 447 -38.70 -24.38 -14.72
CA THR A 447 -38.39 -23.15 -13.97
C THR A 447 -38.27 -21.99 -14.95
N SER A 448 -39.19 -21.03 -14.87
CA SER A 448 -39.19 -19.87 -15.74
C SER A 448 -38.21 -18.83 -15.21
N LEU A 449 -37.07 -18.68 -15.91
CA LEU A 449 -36.01 -17.73 -15.59
C LEU A 449 -35.74 -16.80 -16.78
N ASP A 450 -35.18 -15.63 -16.52
CA ASP A 450 -34.60 -14.77 -17.56
C ASP A 450 -33.21 -15.28 -18.01
N ASN A 451 -32.59 -14.59 -18.97
CA ASN A 451 -31.25 -14.94 -19.47
C ASN A 451 -30.13 -14.80 -18.40
N ALA A 452 -30.42 -14.23 -17.23
CA ALA A 452 -29.50 -14.06 -16.11
C ALA A 452 -29.81 -15.01 -14.93
N GLY A 453 -30.84 -15.87 -15.04
CA GLY A 453 -31.24 -16.82 -14.01
C GLY A 453 -32.19 -16.28 -12.94
N ASN A 454 -32.77 -15.08 -13.13
CA ASN A 454 -33.76 -14.52 -12.21
C ASN A 454 -35.17 -15.07 -12.51
N PRO A 455 -36.04 -15.28 -11.50
CA PRO A 455 -37.44 -15.62 -11.73
C PRO A 455 -38.16 -14.55 -12.56
N ILE A 456 -38.82 -14.96 -13.65
CA ILE A 456 -39.71 -14.09 -14.44
C ILE A 456 -41.16 -14.22 -13.97
N PRO A 457 -42.05 -13.26 -14.28
CA PRO A 457 -43.45 -13.29 -13.88
C PRO A 457 -44.19 -14.58 -14.25
N ALA A 458 -45.28 -14.87 -13.54
CA ALA A 458 -46.17 -15.98 -13.88
C ALA A 458 -46.86 -15.76 -15.23
N ALA A 459 -47.33 -16.84 -15.84
CA ALA A 459 -48.19 -16.77 -17.02
C ALA A 459 -49.49 -16.01 -16.71
N LEU A 460 -49.94 -15.17 -17.64
CA LEU A 460 -51.09 -14.29 -17.48
C LEU A 460 -52.10 -14.53 -18.62
N ALA A 461 -53.25 -15.10 -18.27
CA ALA A 461 -54.38 -15.32 -19.17
C ALA A 461 -55.53 -14.37 -18.75
N THR A 462 -55.57 -13.16 -19.33
CA THR A 462 -56.54 -12.12 -18.95
C THR A 462 -57.78 -12.08 -19.83
N GLY A 463 -57.68 -12.54 -21.08
CA GLY A 463 -58.83 -12.63 -21.98
C GLY A 463 -59.79 -13.75 -21.58
N GLN A 464 -61.07 -13.61 -21.93
CA GLN A 464 -62.04 -14.69 -21.78
C GLN A 464 -61.62 -15.89 -22.62
N ASN A 465 -61.70 -17.11 -22.05
CA ASN A 465 -61.28 -18.36 -22.68
C ASN A 465 -59.80 -18.39 -23.14
N SER A 466 -58.95 -17.51 -22.61
CA SER A 466 -57.53 -17.43 -22.98
C SER A 466 -56.69 -18.50 -22.28
N VAL A 467 -55.52 -18.83 -22.87
CA VAL A 467 -54.58 -19.82 -22.35
C VAL A 467 -53.16 -19.25 -22.42
N ALA A 468 -52.49 -19.16 -21.27
CA ALA A 468 -51.09 -18.74 -21.18
C ALA A 468 -50.24 -19.84 -20.51
N ILE A 469 -49.17 -20.28 -21.17
CA ILE A 469 -48.31 -21.40 -20.75
C ILE A 469 -46.83 -21.01 -20.91
N GLY A 470 -46.12 -20.88 -19.79
CA GLY A 470 -44.72 -20.43 -19.71
C GLY A 470 -44.58 -19.09 -18.97
N GLY A 471 -43.44 -18.83 -18.32
CA GLY A 471 -43.25 -17.59 -17.57
C GLY A 471 -43.29 -16.34 -18.45
N ASP A 472 -43.94 -15.29 -17.98
CA ASP A 472 -44.25 -14.06 -18.73
C ASP A 472 -44.98 -14.32 -20.07
N ALA A 473 -45.60 -15.49 -20.25
CA ALA A 473 -46.55 -15.71 -21.35
C ALA A 473 -47.83 -14.92 -21.06
N SER A 474 -48.27 -14.11 -22.01
CA SER A 474 -49.42 -13.22 -21.85
C SER A 474 -50.43 -13.43 -22.97
N ALA A 475 -51.61 -13.91 -22.61
CA ALA A 475 -52.77 -14.09 -23.46
C ALA A 475 -53.79 -13.00 -23.11
N GLY A 476 -53.65 -11.86 -23.80
CA GLY A 476 -54.23 -10.58 -23.38
C GLY A 476 -55.72 -10.44 -23.69
N GLU A 477 -56.13 -10.94 -24.86
CA GLU A 477 -57.45 -10.75 -25.48
C GLU A 477 -58.28 -12.04 -25.47
N ASP A 478 -59.59 -11.93 -25.74
CA ASP A 478 -60.50 -13.08 -25.77
C ASP A 478 -60.06 -14.15 -26.80
N ASN A 479 -60.23 -15.41 -26.40
CA ASN A 479 -59.85 -16.62 -27.15
C ASN A 479 -58.37 -16.67 -27.58
N SER A 480 -57.48 -15.90 -26.94
CA SER A 480 -56.05 -15.88 -27.27
C SER A 480 -55.26 -17.02 -26.62
N PHE A 481 -54.23 -17.50 -27.31
CA PHE A 481 -53.39 -18.63 -26.87
C PHE A 481 -51.91 -18.25 -26.93
N ALA A 482 -51.22 -18.29 -25.79
CA ALA A 482 -49.81 -17.94 -25.66
C ALA A 482 -49.02 -19.12 -25.05
N LEU A 483 -48.17 -19.77 -25.85
CA LEU A 483 -47.36 -20.92 -25.46
C LEU A 483 -45.87 -20.63 -25.66
N GLY A 484 -45.15 -20.54 -24.54
CA GLY A 484 -43.71 -20.27 -24.49
C GLY A 484 -43.40 -19.06 -23.61
N THR A 485 -42.25 -19.08 -22.96
CA THR A 485 -41.78 -17.97 -22.13
C THR A 485 -41.78 -16.63 -22.90
N ASN A 486 -42.26 -15.55 -22.28
CA ASN A 486 -42.27 -14.20 -22.85
C ASN A 486 -43.11 -14.06 -24.15
N SER A 487 -44.02 -15.01 -24.42
CA SER A 487 -44.92 -14.99 -25.58
C SER A 487 -46.11 -14.04 -25.37
N ARG A 488 -46.57 -13.32 -26.41
CA ARG A 488 -47.60 -12.26 -26.31
C ARG A 488 -48.69 -12.38 -27.36
N ALA A 489 -49.82 -12.97 -26.99
CA ALA A 489 -51.03 -13.08 -27.81
C ALA A 489 -51.98 -11.91 -27.48
N TYR A 490 -51.84 -10.80 -28.20
CA TYR A 490 -52.53 -9.51 -27.96
C TYR A 490 -53.52 -9.14 -29.06
N GLY A 491 -53.73 -10.00 -30.05
CA GLY A 491 -54.88 -9.90 -30.94
C GLY A 491 -56.05 -10.74 -30.42
N LEU A 492 -57.28 -10.26 -30.62
CA LEU A 492 -58.49 -11.08 -30.50
C LEU A 492 -58.33 -12.37 -31.33
N ASN A 493 -58.63 -13.53 -30.73
CA ASN A 493 -58.47 -14.85 -31.35
C ASN A 493 -57.02 -15.15 -31.87
N SER A 494 -55.99 -14.50 -31.32
CA SER A 494 -54.60 -14.72 -31.74
C SER A 494 -53.94 -15.95 -31.11
N VAL A 495 -53.01 -16.57 -31.83
CA VAL A 495 -52.30 -17.79 -31.39
C VAL A 495 -50.79 -17.58 -31.48
N VAL A 496 -50.06 -17.83 -30.40
CA VAL A 496 -48.62 -17.60 -30.29
C VAL A 496 -47.95 -18.84 -29.73
N ILE A 497 -46.95 -19.35 -30.44
CA ILE A 497 -46.21 -20.57 -30.09
C ILE A 497 -44.71 -20.29 -30.26
N GLY A 498 -43.98 -20.09 -29.16
CA GLY A 498 -42.54 -19.88 -29.13
C GLY A 498 -42.07 -18.93 -28.03
N TYR A 499 -40.78 -19.00 -27.68
CA TYR A 499 -40.15 -18.03 -26.79
C TYR A 499 -40.17 -16.62 -27.42
N GLY A 500 -40.69 -15.61 -26.71
CA GLY A 500 -40.61 -14.21 -27.14
C GLY A 500 -41.38 -13.84 -28.41
N SER A 501 -42.23 -14.72 -28.95
CA SER A 501 -43.07 -14.40 -30.12
C SER A 501 -44.29 -13.56 -29.75
N SER A 502 -44.84 -12.84 -30.72
CA SER A 502 -45.96 -11.92 -30.51
C SER A 502 -46.92 -11.90 -31.70
N ALA A 503 -48.22 -11.99 -31.41
CA ALA A 503 -49.29 -11.77 -32.38
C ALA A 503 -50.17 -10.62 -31.89
N ASN A 504 -50.18 -9.51 -32.63
CA ASN A 504 -50.93 -8.29 -32.27
C ASN A 504 -52.13 -8.05 -33.21
N GLY A 505 -52.15 -8.70 -34.38
CA GLY A 505 -53.31 -8.67 -35.27
C GLY A 505 -54.42 -9.63 -34.83
N LYS A 506 -55.67 -9.29 -35.14
CA LYS A 506 -56.82 -10.17 -34.92
C LYS A 506 -56.72 -11.41 -35.80
N ASN A 507 -57.07 -12.58 -35.25
CA ASN A 507 -56.87 -13.89 -35.91
C ASN A 507 -55.41 -14.16 -36.36
N ALA A 508 -54.42 -13.44 -35.84
CA ALA A 508 -53.03 -13.60 -36.25
C ALA A 508 -52.35 -14.76 -35.50
N VAL A 509 -51.43 -15.45 -36.18
CA VAL A 509 -50.73 -16.62 -35.65
C VAL A 509 -49.21 -16.41 -35.74
N ALA A 510 -48.49 -16.45 -34.62
CA ALA A 510 -47.03 -16.31 -34.57
C ALA A 510 -46.36 -17.61 -34.10
N ILE A 511 -45.60 -18.27 -34.99
CA ILE A 511 -45.02 -19.61 -34.74
C ILE A 511 -43.49 -19.56 -34.77
N GLY A 512 -42.84 -20.13 -33.77
CA GLY A 512 -41.40 -20.12 -33.56
C GLY A 512 -40.92 -18.93 -32.72
N ALA A 513 -39.74 -19.07 -32.12
CA ALA A 513 -39.21 -18.06 -31.19
C ALA A 513 -39.00 -16.69 -31.86
N ASN A 514 -39.37 -15.61 -31.17
CA ASN A 514 -39.30 -14.22 -31.63
C ASN A 514 -40.05 -13.93 -32.95
N SER A 515 -40.98 -14.80 -33.37
CA SER A 515 -41.84 -14.53 -34.52
C SER A 515 -42.87 -13.44 -34.22
N VAL A 516 -43.18 -12.60 -35.21
CA VAL A 516 -44.05 -11.43 -35.05
C VAL A 516 -45.15 -11.44 -36.12
N ALA A 517 -46.41 -11.46 -35.69
CA ALA A 517 -47.60 -11.37 -36.53
C ALA A 517 -48.43 -10.13 -36.16
N SER A 518 -48.06 -8.97 -36.71
CA SER A 518 -48.68 -7.68 -36.37
C SER A 518 -49.85 -7.26 -37.25
N ALA A 519 -50.16 -8.02 -38.30
CA ALA A 519 -51.30 -7.78 -39.20
C ALA A 519 -52.42 -8.80 -38.95
N ASP A 520 -53.66 -8.37 -39.11
CA ASP A 520 -54.84 -9.23 -38.98
C ASP A 520 -54.79 -10.40 -39.99
N ASN A 521 -55.39 -11.53 -39.63
CA ASN A 521 -55.56 -12.73 -40.47
C ASN A 521 -54.25 -13.28 -41.08
N THR A 522 -53.11 -13.09 -40.39
CA THR A 522 -51.77 -13.44 -40.91
C THR A 522 -51.10 -14.53 -40.07
N VAL A 523 -50.50 -15.53 -40.72
CA VAL A 523 -49.59 -16.49 -40.09
C VAL A 523 -48.14 -16.09 -40.33
N SER A 524 -47.38 -15.84 -39.26
CA SER A 524 -45.96 -15.47 -39.32
C SER A 524 -45.08 -16.50 -38.62
N ILE A 525 -44.06 -16.98 -39.33
CA ILE A 525 -43.05 -17.93 -38.80
C ILE A 525 -41.71 -17.26 -38.47
N GLY A 526 -41.67 -15.92 -38.42
CA GLY A 526 -40.44 -15.16 -38.25
C GLY A 526 -40.69 -13.68 -37.98
N ASN A 527 -39.68 -12.85 -38.20
CA ASN A 527 -39.77 -11.39 -38.15
C ASN A 527 -38.88 -10.76 -39.23
N SER A 528 -38.84 -9.43 -39.31
CA SER A 528 -38.09 -8.67 -40.34
C SER A 528 -36.57 -8.93 -40.38
N LYS A 529 -35.99 -9.54 -39.34
CA LYS A 529 -34.56 -9.90 -39.24
C LYS A 529 -34.32 -11.41 -39.17
N LEU A 530 -35.35 -12.22 -38.93
CA LEU A 530 -35.25 -13.66 -38.72
C LEU A 530 -36.38 -14.37 -39.49
N THR A 531 -36.11 -14.74 -40.73
CA THR A 531 -37.00 -15.58 -41.55
C THR A 531 -36.67 -17.06 -41.35
N ARG A 532 -37.63 -17.94 -41.65
CA ARG A 532 -37.48 -19.40 -41.51
C ARG A 532 -37.91 -20.10 -42.80
N ARG A 533 -37.28 -21.25 -43.09
CA ARG A 533 -37.71 -22.13 -44.19
C ARG A 533 -38.88 -22.99 -43.73
N ILE A 534 -39.96 -23.01 -44.51
CA ILE A 534 -40.96 -24.08 -44.42
C ILE A 534 -40.44 -25.22 -45.30
N VAL A 535 -40.32 -26.42 -44.73
CA VAL A 535 -39.86 -27.63 -45.42
C VAL A 535 -40.98 -28.65 -45.48
N ASN A 536 -40.87 -29.63 -46.39
CA ASN A 536 -41.89 -30.66 -46.64
C ASN A 536 -43.26 -30.11 -47.10
N VAL A 537 -43.27 -28.91 -47.70
CA VAL A 537 -44.46 -28.35 -48.37
C VAL A 537 -44.71 -29.18 -49.64
N ALA A 538 -45.85 -29.86 -49.70
CA ALA A 538 -46.31 -30.56 -50.91
C ALA A 538 -46.50 -29.56 -52.07
N ALA A 539 -46.67 -30.05 -53.30
CA ALA A 539 -47.00 -29.14 -54.41
C ALA A 539 -48.40 -28.55 -54.19
N GLY A 540 -48.51 -27.22 -54.20
CA GLY A 540 -49.81 -26.54 -54.13
C GLY A 540 -50.68 -26.89 -55.34
N THR A 541 -51.97 -27.14 -55.09
CA THR A 541 -52.96 -27.53 -56.11
C THR A 541 -54.11 -26.55 -56.25
N GLY A 542 -54.37 -25.71 -55.23
CA GLY A 542 -55.29 -24.57 -55.28
C GLY A 542 -54.57 -23.22 -55.32
N ASP A 543 -55.27 -22.18 -55.78
CA ASP A 543 -54.73 -20.83 -56.01
C ASP A 543 -54.16 -20.14 -54.75
N THR A 544 -54.55 -20.58 -53.55
CA THR A 544 -54.10 -20.04 -52.26
C THR A 544 -53.05 -20.90 -51.56
N ASP A 545 -52.59 -21.98 -52.18
CA ASP A 545 -51.60 -22.88 -51.57
C ASP A 545 -50.18 -22.27 -51.60
N ALA A 546 -49.36 -22.65 -50.63
CA ALA A 546 -47.95 -22.27 -50.62
C ALA A 546 -47.17 -23.04 -51.71
N VAL A 547 -46.69 -22.31 -52.72
CA VAL A 547 -45.87 -22.89 -53.81
C VAL A 547 -44.51 -23.38 -53.28
N ASN A 548 -44.14 -24.62 -53.57
CA ASN A 548 -42.87 -25.18 -53.13
C ASN A 548 -41.73 -24.96 -54.14
N LEU A 549 -40.48 -25.16 -53.70
CA LEU A 549 -39.30 -24.94 -54.56
C LEU A 549 -39.28 -25.85 -55.79
N GLY A 550 -39.87 -27.05 -55.73
CA GLY A 550 -39.98 -27.96 -56.88
C GLY A 550 -40.89 -27.42 -57.98
N GLN A 551 -42.01 -26.78 -57.61
CA GLN A 551 -42.89 -26.08 -58.56
C GLN A 551 -42.18 -24.88 -59.20
N VAL A 552 -41.41 -24.10 -58.42
CA VAL A 552 -40.60 -22.99 -58.95
C VAL A 552 -39.50 -23.50 -59.88
N GLN A 553 -38.81 -24.58 -59.52
CA GLN A 553 -37.80 -25.21 -60.38
C GLN A 553 -38.41 -25.81 -61.65
N SER A 554 -39.61 -26.40 -61.58
CA SER A 554 -40.34 -26.90 -62.74
C SER A 554 -40.72 -25.75 -63.69
N LEU A 555 -41.32 -24.67 -63.17
CA LEU A 555 -41.61 -23.46 -63.93
C LEU A 555 -40.33 -22.86 -64.56
N LEU A 556 -39.26 -22.76 -63.78
CA LEU A 556 -37.98 -22.23 -64.26
C LEU A 556 -37.33 -23.17 -65.29
N ALA A 557 -37.46 -24.49 -65.16
CA ALA A 557 -36.98 -25.45 -66.15
C ALA A 557 -37.82 -25.43 -67.43
N THR A 558 -39.15 -25.26 -67.34
CA THR A 558 -40.02 -25.04 -68.50
C THR A 558 -39.67 -23.73 -69.20
N GLN A 559 -39.49 -22.63 -68.45
CA GLN A 559 -39.07 -21.35 -69.01
C GLN A 559 -37.64 -21.38 -69.57
N HIS A 560 -36.71 -22.04 -68.89
CA HIS A 560 -35.34 -22.23 -69.37
C HIS A 560 -35.36 -23.07 -70.64
N SER A 561 -36.09 -24.19 -70.69
CA SER A 561 -36.22 -25.01 -71.89
C SER A 561 -36.89 -24.25 -73.04
N ALA A 562 -37.93 -23.46 -72.78
CA ALA A 562 -38.54 -22.58 -73.78
C ALA A 562 -37.55 -21.53 -74.30
N VAL A 563 -36.83 -20.84 -73.42
CA VAL A 563 -35.77 -19.88 -73.78
C VAL A 563 -34.60 -20.57 -74.49
N THR A 564 -34.21 -21.79 -74.11
CA THR A 564 -33.17 -22.58 -74.80
C THR A 564 -33.64 -22.99 -76.18
N THR A 565 -34.91 -23.39 -76.37
CA THR A 565 -35.47 -23.70 -77.68
C THR A 565 -35.58 -22.45 -78.56
N GLN A 566 -35.99 -21.32 -77.99
CA GLN A 566 -36.06 -20.02 -78.68
C GLN A 566 -34.66 -19.49 -79.01
N LEU A 567 -33.70 -19.66 -78.10
CA LEU A 567 -32.29 -19.34 -78.32
C LEU A 567 -31.62 -20.33 -79.28
N ALA A 568 -32.06 -21.59 -79.36
CA ALA A 568 -31.56 -22.58 -80.32
C ALA A 568 -32.16 -22.38 -81.72
N SER A 569 -33.39 -21.88 -81.84
CA SER A 569 -33.94 -21.44 -83.12
C SER A 569 -33.26 -20.15 -83.59
N LEU A 570 -33.04 -19.18 -82.69
CA LEU A 570 -32.16 -18.04 -82.95
C LEU A 570 -30.71 -18.49 -83.25
N SER A 571 -30.15 -19.47 -82.55
CA SER A 571 -28.78 -19.98 -82.74
C SER A 571 -28.65 -20.99 -83.89
N GLN A 572 -29.71 -21.21 -84.66
CA GLN A 572 -29.64 -21.82 -86.00
C GLN A 572 -29.88 -20.76 -87.09
N ALA A 573 -30.83 -19.84 -86.86
CA ALA A 573 -31.01 -18.65 -87.71
C ALA A 573 -29.75 -17.77 -87.74
N ILE A 574 -29.03 -17.68 -86.61
CA ILE A 574 -27.75 -16.96 -86.47
C ILE A 574 -26.71 -17.63 -87.36
N PRO A 575 -26.27 -18.90 -87.25
CA PRO A 575 -25.38 -19.52 -88.23
C PRO A 575 -25.80 -19.37 -89.71
N THR A 576 -27.08 -19.37 -90.07
CA THR A 576 -27.47 -19.04 -91.46
C THR A 576 -27.29 -17.57 -91.84
N SER A 577 -27.36 -16.65 -90.87
CA SER A 577 -27.04 -15.21 -91.02
C SER A 577 -25.63 -14.82 -90.55
N ARG A 578 -24.84 -15.79 -90.06
CA ARG A 578 -23.52 -15.63 -89.43
C ARG A 578 -22.45 -16.44 -90.14
N ALA A 579 -22.78 -17.44 -90.94
CA ALA A 579 -21.98 -17.79 -92.10
C ALA A 579 -21.88 -16.60 -93.09
N ALA A 580 -22.84 -15.67 -93.02
CA ALA A 580 -22.78 -14.38 -93.71
C ALA A 580 -22.05 -13.25 -92.92
N VAL A 581 -21.60 -13.48 -91.67
CA VAL A 581 -20.99 -12.45 -90.79
C VAL A 581 -19.69 -12.91 -90.07
N VAL A 582 -19.32 -14.19 -90.11
CA VAL A 582 -18.15 -14.79 -89.43
C VAL A 582 -17.57 -15.93 -90.30
N SER A 583 -16.35 -15.94 -90.83
CA SER A 583 -15.24 -14.97 -91.00
C SER A 583 -14.56 -14.31 -89.78
N LEU A 584 -15.07 -14.42 -88.55
CA LEU A 584 -14.68 -13.58 -87.41
C LEU A 584 -14.57 -14.34 -86.06
N ALA A 585 -14.12 -15.60 -86.07
CA ALA A 585 -13.93 -16.38 -84.84
C ALA A 585 -12.57 -17.08 -84.81
N ALA A 586 -11.80 -16.89 -83.73
CA ALA A 586 -10.53 -17.59 -83.48
C ALA A 586 -10.27 -17.77 -81.98
N THR A 587 -9.66 -18.90 -81.62
CA THR A 587 -9.24 -19.25 -80.26
C THR A 587 -7.77 -18.92 -80.04
N SER A 588 -7.46 -18.16 -78.98
CA SER A 588 -6.13 -17.74 -78.55
C SER A 588 -6.00 -17.96 -77.03
N SER A 589 -4.79 -17.93 -76.47
CA SER A 589 -4.56 -17.90 -75.01
C SER A 589 -4.87 -16.54 -74.37
N LEU A 590 -5.21 -15.55 -75.19
CA LEU A 590 -5.85 -14.28 -74.84
C LEU A 590 -7.14 -14.13 -75.68
N THR A 591 -8.00 -13.16 -75.37
CA THR A 591 -9.29 -13.03 -76.06
C THR A 591 -9.14 -12.34 -77.43
N PRO A 592 -10.17 -12.36 -78.32
CA PRO A 592 -10.04 -11.77 -79.67
C PRO A 592 -9.70 -10.28 -79.75
N ASP A 593 -9.89 -9.51 -78.67
CA ASP A 593 -9.44 -8.10 -78.59
C ASP A 593 -7.91 -7.99 -78.40
N ASP A 594 -7.26 -9.06 -77.90
CA ASP A 594 -5.86 -9.05 -77.42
C ASP A 594 -4.83 -9.55 -78.46
N LEU A 595 -5.26 -9.98 -79.65
CA LEU A 595 -4.38 -10.40 -80.76
C LEU A 595 -4.60 -9.60 -82.07
N ILE A 596 -5.51 -8.62 -82.03
CA ILE A 596 -5.92 -7.64 -83.06
C ILE A 596 -6.05 -8.18 -84.50
N ALA A 597 -7.30 -8.46 -84.88
CA ALA A 597 -7.67 -8.99 -86.18
C ALA A 597 -7.49 -8.02 -87.37
N ALA A 598 -6.92 -8.53 -88.47
CA ALA A 598 -7.11 -7.97 -89.81
C ALA A 598 -6.88 -9.04 -90.90
N GLY A 599 -7.81 -9.16 -91.85
CA GLY A 599 -7.62 -9.98 -93.05
C GLY A 599 -8.81 -9.91 -94.01
N PRO A 600 -8.59 -10.24 -95.31
CA PRO A 600 -9.64 -10.77 -96.17
C PRO A 600 -9.38 -12.23 -96.56
N THR A 601 -10.48 -12.94 -96.83
CA THR A 601 -10.56 -14.20 -97.62
C THR A 601 -9.76 -15.43 -97.13
N THR A 602 -10.46 -16.27 -96.36
CA THR A 602 -10.67 -17.71 -96.65
C THR A 602 -9.77 -18.36 -97.73
N ASN A 603 -8.58 -18.83 -97.35
CA ASN A 603 -8.15 -20.18 -97.74
C ASN A 603 -7.05 -20.74 -96.83
N VAL A 604 -7.21 -22.02 -96.49
CA VAL A 604 -6.38 -22.78 -95.55
C VAL A 604 -5.02 -23.16 -96.15
N THR A 605 -3.95 -22.43 -95.77
CA THR A 605 -2.54 -22.90 -95.73
C THR A 605 -1.54 -21.87 -95.15
N ASN A 606 -1.88 -20.59 -95.07
CA ASN A 606 -0.91 -19.50 -94.81
C ASN A 606 -1.08 -18.82 -93.44
N SER A 607 -0.40 -19.32 -92.39
CA SER A 607 -0.56 -18.83 -91.01
C SER A 607 0.21 -17.54 -90.67
N ILE A 608 -0.45 -16.68 -89.88
CA ILE A 608 0.20 -15.63 -89.07
C ILE A 608 0.94 -16.32 -87.91
N GLN A 609 2.17 -15.89 -87.59
CA GLN A 609 3.01 -16.55 -86.59
C GLN A 609 3.64 -15.53 -85.63
N ALA A 610 3.31 -15.61 -84.34
CA ALA A 610 4.02 -14.92 -83.25
C ALA A 610 4.71 -15.99 -82.38
N LEU A 611 5.96 -16.33 -82.72
CA LEU A 611 6.70 -17.46 -82.12
C LEU A 611 7.65 -17.01 -81.00
N GLY A 612 8.06 -15.75 -80.98
CA GLY A 612 8.88 -15.21 -79.90
C GLY A 612 8.04 -14.90 -78.65
N THR A 613 8.64 -15.01 -77.46
CA THR A 613 7.99 -14.50 -76.24
C THR A 613 7.80 -12.99 -76.34
N ASP A 614 6.62 -12.50 -75.94
CA ASP A 614 6.18 -11.10 -76.09
C ASP A 614 6.19 -10.57 -77.55
N SER A 615 5.99 -11.43 -78.55
CA SER A 615 5.97 -11.04 -79.96
C SER A 615 4.57 -10.72 -80.51
N ILE A 616 4.51 -9.83 -81.52
CA ILE A 616 3.26 -9.33 -82.11
C ILE A 616 3.29 -9.60 -83.62
N ALA A 617 2.31 -10.32 -84.17
CA ALA A 617 2.19 -10.61 -85.60
C ALA A 617 0.79 -10.23 -86.15
N ILE A 618 0.71 -9.32 -87.12
CA ILE A 618 -0.54 -8.73 -87.60
C ILE A 618 -0.58 -8.72 -89.14
N GLY A 619 -1.45 -9.53 -89.73
CA GLY A 619 -1.75 -9.55 -91.18
C GLY A 619 -1.15 -10.74 -91.96
N LEU A 620 -1.56 -10.91 -93.22
CA LEU A 620 -1.37 -12.15 -94.01
C LEU A 620 0.10 -12.60 -94.09
N LEU A 621 0.41 -13.88 -93.82
CA LEU A 621 1.79 -14.41 -93.88
C LEU A 621 2.83 -13.70 -92.99
N THR A 622 2.43 -12.90 -92.01
CA THR A 622 3.38 -12.21 -91.11
C THR A 622 3.97 -13.15 -90.06
N ARG A 623 5.25 -12.96 -89.73
CA ARG A 623 6.01 -13.83 -88.82
C ARG A 623 6.89 -13.02 -87.87
N ALA A 624 6.52 -12.95 -86.60
CA ALA A 624 7.32 -12.39 -85.51
C ALA A 624 8.00 -13.55 -84.76
N ASN A 625 9.23 -13.88 -85.13
CA ASN A 625 9.94 -15.06 -84.64
C ASN A 625 10.82 -14.79 -83.43
N GLY A 626 11.38 -13.58 -83.30
CA GLY A 626 12.29 -13.23 -82.20
C GLY A 626 11.56 -12.77 -80.94
N VAL A 627 12.24 -12.85 -79.79
CA VAL A 627 11.74 -12.36 -78.50
C VAL A 627 11.47 -10.85 -78.58
N ARG A 628 10.31 -10.39 -78.13
CA ARG A 628 9.86 -8.98 -78.20
C ARG A 628 9.84 -8.41 -79.64
N SER A 629 9.67 -9.25 -80.66
CA SER A 629 9.62 -8.83 -82.06
C SER A 629 8.21 -8.43 -82.53
N VAL A 630 8.13 -7.57 -83.55
CA VAL A 630 6.88 -7.04 -84.10
C VAL A 630 6.87 -7.20 -85.61
N ALA A 631 5.89 -7.93 -86.16
CA ALA A 631 5.69 -8.13 -87.61
C ALA A 631 4.28 -7.68 -88.02
N VAL A 632 4.15 -6.68 -88.89
CA VAL A 632 2.85 -6.09 -89.29
C VAL A 632 2.78 -5.94 -90.80
N GLY A 633 1.65 -6.29 -91.43
CA GLY A 633 1.41 -6.09 -92.87
C GLY A 633 1.13 -7.39 -93.62
N SER A 634 1.88 -7.69 -94.69
CA SER A 634 1.67 -8.88 -95.51
C SER A 634 2.99 -9.51 -95.93
N ASN A 635 3.28 -10.75 -95.50
CA ASN A 635 4.58 -11.41 -95.63
C ASN A 635 5.74 -10.61 -94.97
N ALA A 636 5.42 -9.82 -93.93
CA ALA A 636 6.41 -9.15 -93.09
C ALA A 636 7.01 -10.14 -92.08
N ILE A 637 8.33 -10.22 -92.00
CA ILE A 637 9.07 -11.14 -91.13
C ILE A 637 9.99 -10.33 -90.22
N ALA A 638 9.79 -10.47 -88.90
CA ALA A 638 10.69 -10.01 -87.85
C ALA A 638 11.39 -11.24 -87.26
N GLY A 639 12.53 -11.60 -87.83
CA GLY A 639 13.22 -12.87 -87.62
C GLY A 639 14.08 -12.96 -86.36
N ALA A 640 14.46 -11.83 -85.78
CA ALA A 640 15.43 -11.74 -84.69
C ALA A 640 14.89 -10.98 -83.45
N ASP A 641 15.61 -11.05 -82.34
CA ASP A 641 15.18 -10.48 -81.06
C ASP A 641 15.05 -8.95 -81.14
N SER A 642 13.93 -8.46 -80.62
CA SER A 642 13.52 -7.05 -80.66
C SER A 642 13.45 -6.45 -82.08
N ALA A 643 13.31 -7.29 -83.12
CA ALA A 643 13.18 -6.84 -84.51
C ALA A 643 11.78 -6.28 -84.81
N VAL A 644 11.71 -5.25 -85.67
CA VAL A 644 10.44 -4.60 -86.07
C VAL A 644 10.28 -4.59 -87.60
N SER A 645 9.33 -5.35 -88.14
CA SER A 645 9.11 -5.53 -89.59
C SER A 645 7.70 -5.10 -89.97
N VAL A 646 7.54 -4.00 -90.70
CA VAL A 646 6.22 -3.38 -90.94
C VAL A 646 6.01 -3.06 -92.42
N GLY A 647 5.17 -3.85 -93.10
CA GLY A 647 4.66 -3.56 -94.44
C GLY A 647 4.49 -4.81 -95.31
N TYR A 648 4.69 -4.68 -96.62
CA TYR A 648 4.54 -5.80 -97.55
C TYR A 648 5.89 -6.45 -97.86
N GLY A 649 6.10 -7.70 -97.48
CA GLY A 649 7.29 -8.48 -97.82
C GLY A 649 8.58 -8.03 -97.15
N THR A 650 8.51 -7.27 -96.06
CA THR A 650 9.67 -6.78 -95.30
C THR A 650 10.37 -7.92 -94.55
N PHE A 651 11.70 -7.88 -94.45
CA PHE A 651 12.48 -8.90 -93.77
C PHE A 651 13.53 -8.28 -92.84
N VAL A 652 13.47 -8.62 -91.56
CA VAL A 652 14.46 -8.19 -90.55
C VAL A 652 15.11 -9.43 -89.94
N SER A 653 16.43 -9.51 -90.01
CA SER A 653 17.21 -10.57 -89.33
C SER A 653 18.28 -10.04 -88.38
N GLY A 654 18.52 -8.72 -88.35
CA GLY A 654 19.40 -8.11 -87.36
C GLY A 654 18.72 -7.98 -86.00
N VAL A 655 19.48 -8.20 -84.93
CA VAL A 655 19.02 -7.97 -83.54
C VAL A 655 18.79 -6.47 -83.33
N GLN A 656 17.68 -6.11 -82.66
CA GLN A 656 17.25 -4.71 -82.46
C GLN A 656 17.10 -3.89 -83.75
N SER A 657 16.95 -4.55 -84.91
CA SER A 657 16.87 -3.91 -86.21
C SER A 657 15.42 -3.67 -86.65
N ALA A 658 15.19 -2.77 -87.61
CA ALA A 658 13.85 -2.50 -88.13
C ALA A 658 13.79 -2.34 -89.66
N ALA A 659 12.70 -2.81 -90.25
CA ALA A 659 12.35 -2.59 -91.65
C ALA A 659 10.91 -2.11 -91.81
N PHE A 660 10.69 -1.02 -92.54
CA PHE A 660 9.37 -0.44 -92.82
C PHE A 660 9.15 -0.27 -94.33
N GLY A 661 7.99 -0.66 -94.87
CA GLY A 661 7.56 -0.34 -96.24
C GLY A 661 7.30 -1.55 -97.16
N TYR A 662 7.73 -1.48 -98.42
CA TYR A 662 7.55 -2.55 -99.40
C TYR A 662 8.90 -3.24 -99.65
N LYS A 663 9.03 -4.49 -99.23
CA LYS A 663 10.25 -5.31 -99.35
C LYS A 663 11.52 -4.61 -98.84
N ALA A 664 11.37 -3.79 -97.81
CA ALA A 664 12.51 -3.23 -97.08
C ALA A 664 13.16 -4.35 -96.25
N ASN A 665 14.49 -4.42 -96.28
CA ASN A 665 15.27 -5.48 -95.66
C ASN A 665 16.35 -4.89 -94.75
N SER A 666 16.41 -5.33 -93.49
CA SER A 666 17.49 -4.96 -92.58
C SER A 666 18.12 -6.21 -91.97
N ILE A 667 19.29 -6.56 -92.51
CA ILE A 667 19.92 -7.87 -92.26
C ILE A 667 20.87 -7.83 -91.06
N SER A 668 21.54 -6.70 -90.83
CA SER A 668 22.54 -6.51 -89.78
C SER A 668 21.99 -5.81 -88.53
N ASP A 669 22.65 -6.02 -87.39
CA ASP A 669 22.22 -5.55 -86.07
C ASP A 669 22.07 -4.03 -85.99
N ARG A 670 21.04 -3.58 -85.26
CA ARG A 670 20.70 -2.15 -85.04
C ARG A 670 20.46 -1.34 -86.33
N GLY A 671 20.38 -1.98 -87.50
CA GLY A 671 20.10 -1.30 -88.76
C GLY A 671 18.65 -0.81 -88.89
N LEU A 672 18.43 0.26 -89.67
CA LEU A 672 17.11 0.81 -90.00
C LEU A 672 16.89 0.93 -91.52
N ALA A 673 16.06 0.05 -92.09
CA ALA A 673 15.67 0.10 -93.50
C ALA A 673 14.23 0.64 -93.66
N MET A 674 14.02 1.71 -94.41
CA MET A 674 12.68 2.33 -94.56
C MET A 674 12.37 2.71 -96.00
N GLY A 675 11.31 2.14 -96.57
CA GLY A 675 10.71 2.54 -97.84
C GLY A 675 10.50 1.37 -98.80
N ASN A 676 10.70 1.60 -100.09
CA ASN A 676 10.44 0.62 -101.14
C ASN A 676 11.77 -0.01 -101.60
N LEU A 677 12.01 -1.28 -101.26
CA LEU A 677 13.26 -2.00 -101.54
C LEU A 677 14.51 -1.36 -100.92
N ALA A 678 14.36 -0.62 -99.82
CA ALA A 678 15.49 -0.14 -99.01
C ALA A 678 16.19 -1.35 -98.36
N GLN A 679 17.52 -1.38 -98.38
CA GLN A 679 18.28 -2.58 -98.02
C GLN A 679 19.54 -2.23 -97.20
N ILE A 680 19.65 -2.81 -96.01
CA ILE A 680 20.90 -2.91 -95.26
C ILE A 680 21.38 -4.35 -95.37
N ASN A 681 22.58 -4.53 -95.93
CA ASN A 681 23.19 -5.84 -96.12
C ASN A 681 23.92 -6.32 -94.86
N ASP A 682 24.44 -7.55 -94.93
CA ASP A 682 25.18 -8.17 -93.83
C ASP A 682 26.49 -7.38 -93.51
N SER A 683 27.04 -7.58 -92.32
CA SER A 683 28.24 -6.89 -91.81
C SER A 683 28.16 -5.35 -91.83
N SER A 684 26.93 -4.81 -91.79
CA SER A 684 26.64 -3.36 -91.83
C SER A 684 25.88 -2.91 -90.56
N PRO A 685 26.43 -3.10 -89.34
CA PRO A 685 25.76 -2.70 -88.11
C PRO A 685 25.56 -1.17 -88.06
N ASP A 686 24.55 -0.75 -87.30
CA ASP A 686 24.23 0.68 -87.07
C ASP A 686 23.96 1.51 -88.36
N ALA A 687 23.76 0.83 -89.49
CA ALA A 687 23.48 1.44 -90.79
C ALA A 687 22.04 1.95 -90.92
N ILE A 688 21.82 2.95 -91.78
CA ILE A 688 20.50 3.55 -92.03
C ILE A 688 20.25 3.67 -93.54
N ALA A 689 19.23 2.98 -94.06
CA ALA A 689 18.83 3.02 -95.47
C ALA A 689 17.38 3.50 -95.61
N ILE A 690 17.17 4.75 -96.02
CA ILE A 690 15.84 5.37 -96.12
C ILE A 690 15.54 5.79 -97.57
N GLY A 691 14.34 5.47 -98.04
CA GLY A 691 13.79 5.83 -99.35
C GLY A 691 13.55 4.64 -100.27
N THR A 692 13.80 4.78 -101.56
CA THR A 692 13.50 3.72 -102.55
C THR A 692 14.79 3.12 -103.10
N ARG A 693 14.96 1.80 -103.05
CA ARG A 693 16.12 1.04 -103.56
C ARG A 693 17.49 1.50 -103.04
N THR A 694 17.51 2.27 -101.94
CA THR A 694 18.74 2.70 -101.30
C THR A 694 19.36 1.53 -100.55
N GLN A 695 20.61 1.23 -100.89
CA GLN A 695 21.40 0.13 -100.36
C GLN A 695 22.56 0.66 -99.53
N VAL A 696 22.77 0.08 -98.35
CA VAL A 696 23.88 0.40 -97.45
C VAL A 696 24.61 -0.89 -97.07
N ASN A 697 25.92 -0.89 -97.28
CA ASN A 697 26.75 -2.10 -97.33
C ASN A 697 27.97 -2.06 -96.39
N ASN A 698 28.04 -1.09 -95.46
CA ASN A 698 29.10 -1.01 -94.46
C ASN A 698 28.61 -0.38 -93.14
N ASP A 699 29.37 -0.62 -92.06
CA ASP A 699 29.12 -0.14 -90.70
C ASP A 699 28.91 1.38 -90.62
N SER A 700 27.89 1.79 -89.84
CA SER A 700 27.58 3.17 -89.48
C SER A 700 27.38 4.11 -90.68
N ALA A 701 27.07 3.55 -91.85
CA ALA A 701 26.85 4.30 -93.08
C ALA A 701 25.35 4.65 -93.26
N ILE A 702 25.07 5.76 -93.93
CA ILE A 702 23.73 6.35 -94.02
C ILE A 702 23.41 6.68 -95.48
N GLY A 703 22.35 6.08 -96.02
CA GLY A 703 21.79 6.42 -97.33
C GLY A 703 20.35 6.92 -97.19
N ILE A 704 20.06 8.13 -97.68
CA ILE A 704 18.72 8.73 -97.63
C ILE A 704 18.34 9.28 -99.02
N GLY A 705 17.27 8.71 -99.59
CA GLY A 705 16.64 9.11 -100.85
C GLY A 705 16.42 7.92 -101.80
N ARG A 706 16.42 8.15 -103.12
CA ARG A 706 16.17 7.12 -104.13
C ARG A 706 17.46 6.62 -104.78
N ASP A 707 17.63 5.31 -104.86
CA ASP A 707 18.69 4.63 -105.62
C ASP A 707 20.11 4.96 -105.10
N ASN A 708 20.15 5.22 -103.78
CA ASN A 708 21.28 5.15 -102.85
C ASN A 708 22.21 3.93 -103.05
N LEU A 709 23.52 4.08 -103.23
CA LEU A 709 24.48 2.97 -103.01
C LEU A 709 25.65 3.39 -102.12
N VAL A 710 25.57 3.08 -100.83
CA VAL A 710 26.55 3.48 -99.82
C VAL A 710 27.44 2.29 -99.44
N ASN A 711 28.62 2.25 -100.05
CA ASN A 711 29.66 1.22 -99.87
C ASN A 711 30.81 1.68 -98.98
N GLY A 712 31.05 2.98 -98.78
CA GLY A 712 32.12 3.49 -97.94
C GLY A 712 31.79 3.36 -96.44
N LEU A 713 32.76 2.98 -95.62
CA LEU A 713 32.61 2.94 -94.16
C LEU A 713 32.23 4.33 -93.63
N LYS A 714 31.25 4.42 -92.70
CA LYS A 714 30.81 5.68 -92.06
C LYS A 714 30.46 6.80 -93.05
N SER A 715 30.05 6.44 -94.27
CA SER A 715 29.77 7.40 -95.34
C SER A 715 28.30 7.76 -95.37
N VAL A 716 27.98 8.98 -95.81
CA VAL A 716 26.63 9.54 -95.81
C VAL A 716 26.27 9.99 -97.21
N VAL A 717 25.10 9.58 -97.70
CA VAL A 717 24.51 10.06 -98.97
C VAL A 717 23.11 10.58 -98.70
N LEU A 718 22.88 11.85 -99.01
CA LEU A 718 21.59 12.52 -98.97
C LEU A 718 21.27 13.07 -100.36
N GLY A 719 20.43 12.35 -101.12
CA GLY A 719 20.18 12.64 -102.53
C GLY A 719 19.57 11.45 -103.28
N ASN A 720 19.68 11.45 -104.60
CA ASN A 720 19.15 10.38 -105.44
C ASN A 720 20.15 9.97 -106.54
N ASP A 721 20.16 8.70 -106.94
CA ASP A 721 21.08 8.13 -107.96
C ASP A 721 22.57 8.38 -107.65
N SER A 722 22.92 8.43 -106.37
CA SER A 722 24.29 8.70 -105.92
C SER A 722 24.93 7.45 -105.33
N THR A 723 26.23 7.27 -105.55
CA THR A 723 27.03 6.23 -104.88
C THR A 723 27.80 6.91 -103.72
N ALA A 724 28.40 6.14 -102.81
CA ALA A 724 29.46 6.55 -101.90
C ALA A 724 30.37 5.34 -101.66
N SER A 725 31.56 5.31 -102.27
CA SER A 725 32.49 4.18 -102.18
C SER A 725 33.82 4.52 -101.50
N GLY A 726 34.15 5.80 -101.33
CA GLY A 726 35.24 6.23 -100.45
C GLY A 726 34.78 6.28 -99.00
N ASP A 727 35.63 5.83 -98.06
CA ASP A 727 35.32 5.85 -96.63
C ASP A 727 35.23 7.28 -96.08
N GLY A 728 34.33 7.52 -95.13
CA GLY A 728 34.09 8.84 -94.53
C GLY A 728 33.61 9.90 -95.53
N THR A 729 33.00 9.50 -96.66
CA THR A 729 32.49 10.46 -97.65
C THR A 729 31.13 11.02 -97.24
N PHE A 730 30.91 12.30 -97.56
CA PHE A 730 29.66 12.99 -97.24
C PHE A 730 29.09 13.66 -98.48
N VAL A 731 28.06 13.05 -99.08
CA VAL A 731 27.47 13.46 -100.36
C VAL A 731 26.10 14.10 -100.13
N ILE A 732 25.93 15.36 -100.50
CA ILE A 732 24.64 16.04 -100.64
C ILE A 732 24.42 16.41 -102.11
N GLY A 733 23.62 15.63 -102.82
CA GLY A 733 23.35 15.86 -104.24
C GLY A 733 22.81 14.65 -104.99
N ASN A 734 22.23 14.91 -106.16
CA ASN A 734 21.70 13.88 -107.06
C ASN A 734 22.71 13.48 -108.15
N SER A 735 22.66 12.22 -108.61
CA SER A 735 23.45 11.70 -109.72
C SER A 735 24.98 11.77 -109.51
N VAL A 736 25.43 11.63 -108.26
CA VAL A 736 26.85 11.61 -107.88
C VAL A 736 27.34 10.16 -107.97
N THR A 737 27.61 9.69 -109.20
CA THR A 737 27.66 8.25 -109.50
C THR A 737 28.96 7.52 -109.13
N LYS A 738 30.09 8.25 -108.93
CA LYS A 738 31.41 7.64 -108.61
C LYS A 738 32.31 8.42 -107.60
N PRO A 739 31.82 8.77 -106.40
CA PRO A 739 32.66 9.18 -105.26
C PRO A 739 33.48 8.00 -104.75
N THR A 740 34.72 7.92 -105.22
CA THR A 740 35.73 6.96 -104.75
C THR A 740 36.75 7.59 -103.81
N GLY A 741 36.87 8.91 -103.80
CA GLY A 741 37.81 9.62 -102.94
C GLY A 741 37.37 9.57 -101.47
N LYS A 742 38.30 9.35 -100.55
CA LYS A 742 38.05 9.20 -99.10
C LYS A 742 38.02 10.53 -98.36
N ASN A 743 37.29 10.58 -97.24
CA ASN A 743 37.22 11.75 -96.33
C ASN A 743 36.89 13.06 -97.06
N SER A 744 36.00 12.99 -98.07
CA SER A 744 35.65 14.09 -98.96
C SER A 744 34.18 14.47 -98.83
N VAL A 745 33.89 15.77 -98.95
CA VAL A 745 32.54 16.33 -98.94
C VAL A 745 32.15 16.70 -100.36
N VAL A 746 30.98 16.24 -100.82
CA VAL A 746 30.53 16.39 -102.20
C VAL A 746 29.20 17.13 -102.20
N LEU A 747 29.19 18.34 -102.74
CA LEU A 747 28.07 19.26 -102.70
C LEU A 747 27.54 19.54 -104.12
N GLY A 748 26.24 19.34 -104.30
CA GLY A 748 25.53 19.58 -105.55
C GLY A 748 25.46 18.36 -106.47
N SER A 749 24.55 18.44 -107.44
CA SER A 749 24.27 17.33 -108.35
C SER A 749 25.38 17.10 -109.36
N GLY A 750 25.73 15.84 -109.63
CA GLY A 750 26.75 15.46 -110.62
C GLY A 750 28.17 15.95 -110.33
N SER A 751 28.47 16.36 -109.10
CA SER A 751 29.82 16.80 -108.70
C SER A 751 30.83 15.65 -108.72
N ASP A 752 32.05 15.92 -109.18
CA ASP A 752 33.15 14.94 -109.16
C ASP A 752 33.65 14.76 -107.72
N SER A 753 34.14 13.58 -107.43
CA SER A 753 34.44 13.09 -106.08
C SER A 753 35.46 11.95 -106.11
N SER A 754 36.28 11.96 -107.16
CA SER A 754 37.37 11.01 -107.41
C SER A 754 38.64 11.27 -106.58
N MET A 755 38.73 12.40 -105.85
CA MET A 755 39.89 12.81 -105.05
C MET A 755 39.62 12.71 -103.54
N ASP A 756 40.67 12.34 -102.78
CA ASP A 756 40.65 12.26 -101.31
C ASP A 756 40.82 13.64 -100.65
N ASN A 757 40.21 13.83 -99.48
CA ASN A 757 40.33 15.02 -98.61
C ASN A 757 39.93 16.36 -99.27
N VAL A 758 38.89 16.38 -100.12
CA VAL A 758 38.42 17.60 -100.78
C VAL A 758 36.97 17.96 -100.45
N VAL A 759 36.64 19.25 -100.55
CA VAL A 759 35.26 19.71 -100.66
C VAL A 759 34.98 20.01 -102.14
N SER A 760 34.29 19.10 -102.82
CA SER A 760 33.91 19.28 -104.22
C SER A 760 32.55 19.93 -104.35
N VAL A 761 32.48 21.01 -105.12
CA VAL A 761 31.24 21.74 -105.44
C VAL A 761 30.79 21.59 -106.89
N GLY A 762 31.46 20.76 -107.69
CA GLY A 762 31.15 20.61 -109.12
C GLY A 762 31.96 19.50 -109.80
N ALA A 763 31.85 19.41 -111.12
CA ALA A 763 32.66 18.52 -111.96
C ALA A 763 33.29 19.34 -113.09
N LYS A 764 34.27 18.75 -113.79
CA LYS A 764 34.92 19.38 -114.94
C LYS A 764 33.90 19.72 -116.05
N GLY A 765 33.79 20.99 -116.43
CA GLY A 765 32.75 21.50 -117.35
C GLY A 765 31.38 21.73 -116.70
N SER A 766 31.30 21.68 -115.37
CA SER A 766 30.12 21.98 -114.55
C SER A 766 30.54 22.54 -113.18
N GLU A 767 31.54 23.42 -113.21
CA GLU A 767 32.10 24.10 -112.05
C GLU A 767 31.10 25.10 -111.46
N ARG A 768 30.97 25.13 -110.13
CA ARG A 768 30.08 26.07 -109.44
C ARG A 768 30.84 27.22 -108.82
N LYS A 769 30.28 28.43 -108.93
CA LYS A 769 30.76 29.60 -108.17
C LYS A 769 30.39 29.42 -106.71
N ILE A 770 31.37 29.52 -105.82
CA ILE A 770 31.13 29.72 -104.39
C ILE A 770 30.88 31.22 -104.20
N VAL A 771 29.66 31.59 -103.81
CA VAL A 771 29.24 32.99 -103.61
C VAL A 771 29.11 33.30 -102.13
N ASN A 772 29.09 34.59 -101.77
CA ASN A 772 29.05 35.08 -100.38
C ASN A 772 30.26 34.65 -99.51
N VAL A 773 31.42 34.38 -100.13
CA VAL A 773 32.67 34.09 -99.43
C VAL A 773 33.18 35.36 -98.73
N ALA A 774 33.33 35.32 -97.41
CA ALA A 774 33.89 36.39 -96.61
C ALA A 774 35.38 36.63 -96.94
N THR A 775 35.97 37.70 -96.40
CA THR A 775 37.41 37.96 -96.56
C THR A 775 38.20 36.94 -95.74
N GLY A 776 38.98 36.08 -96.39
CA GLY A 776 39.93 35.18 -95.71
C GLY A 776 41.02 35.94 -94.95
N THR A 777 41.44 35.42 -93.81
CA THR A 777 42.39 36.05 -92.88
C THR A 777 43.56 35.15 -92.48
N ALA A 778 43.41 33.82 -92.61
CA ALA A 778 44.47 32.82 -92.44
C ALA A 778 44.88 32.22 -93.79
N ASP A 779 46.08 31.64 -93.85
CA ASP A 779 46.68 31.10 -95.09
C ASP A 779 45.87 29.98 -95.77
N THR A 780 44.98 29.32 -95.03
CA THR A 780 44.10 28.25 -95.52
C THR A 780 42.66 28.70 -95.81
N ASP A 781 42.36 30.01 -95.69
CA ASP A 781 41.02 30.53 -95.97
C ASP A 781 40.76 30.69 -97.48
N ALA A 782 39.51 30.54 -97.90
CA ALA A 782 39.10 30.79 -99.27
C ALA A 782 39.15 32.29 -99.61
N VAL A 783 39.89 32.65 -100.66
CA VAL A 783 40.02 34.03 -101.14
C VAL A 783 38.79 34.44 -101.96
N ASN A 784 38.17 35.57 -101.64
CA ASN A 784 37.07 36.12 -102.42
C ASN A 784 37.54 37.07 -103.55
N VAL A 785 36.66 37.33 -104.52
CA VAL A 785 36.96 38.21 -105.68
C VAL A 785 37.34 39.64 -105.24
N LYS A 786 36.81 40.12 -104.10
CA LYS A 786 37.15 41.45 -103.58
C LYS A 786 38.62 41.48 -103.15
N GLN A 787 39.09 40.49 -102.39
CA GLN A 787 40.51 40.36 -101.99
C GLN A 787 41.44 40.28 -103.21
N LEU A 788 41.12 39.40 -104.17
CA LEU A 788 41.91 39.25 -105.39
C LEU A 788 41.99 40.56 -106.20
N ASN A 789 40.91 41.33 -106.25
CA ASN A 789 40.88 42.64 -106.92
C ASN A 789 41.68 43.72 -106.18
N VAL A 790 41.95 43.60 -104.87
CA VAL A 790 42.90 44.48 -104.17
C VAL A 790 44.35 44.12 -104.53
N CYS A 791 44.61 42.87 -104.94
CA CYS A 791 45.92 42.37 -105.34
C CYS A 791 46.18 42.49 -106.86
N GLY A 792 45.79 43.62 -107.47
CA GLY A 792 46.09 43.93 -108.88
C GLY A 792 47.59 43.85 -109.23
N PRO A 793 47.95 43.60 -110.49
CA PRO A 793 49.16 42.83 -110.81
C PRO A 793 50.48 43.62 -110.70
N SER A 794 51.20 43.41 -109.60
CA SER A 794 52.64 43.62 -109.54
C SER A 794 53.31 42.66 -108.56
N GLY A 795 54.02 41.66 -109.09
CA GLY A 795 54.78 40.69 -108.29
C GLY A 795 54.16 39.30 -108.26
N THR A 796 54.75 38.41 -109.04
CA THR A 796 54.85 36.96 -108.76
C THR A 796 55.27 36.68 -107.31
N PRO A 797 54.90 35.51 -106.74
CA PRO A 797 54.91 35.22 -105.30
C PRO A 797 56.23 35.47 -104.56
#